data_AF-A0A953UT34-F1
#
_entry.id   AF-A0A953UT34-F1
#
_cell.length_a   1.000
_cell.length_b   1.000
_cell.length_c   1.000
_cell.angle_alpha   90.00
_cell.angle_beta   90.00
_cell.angle_gamma   90.00
#
_symmetry.space_group_name_H-M   'P 1'
#
loop_
_entity.id
_entity.type
_entity.pdbx_description
1 polymer ?
#
loop_
_entity_poly.entity_id
_entity_poly.type
_entity_poly.pdbx_seq_one_letter_code
_entity_poly.pdbx_strand_id
1 'polypeptide(L)'
;MKLGREGLLYALTITCSSALLFLVQPMLAKAILPRFGGSAGVWVTCMLFFQVVLLIGYLYAYWITRHLNRRVQTAIHLVLLVLSLSALPLHLPIERTPTSGAGPSLAILWLLVASVGLPYFLLCTTSPLLQSWYAARGARFPYRLFALSNAASLAALFAYPVGIEPLLSGKHQLAAWSGAYLVVVLLASLSALRMGGNKVVDDHADFIGPENRPWLWIALAACASALWLAVANHLSQEVAPIPFLWVLPLGLYLLSFILCFEGSGWYRPLLFRWLLPAAWIAVCFRIALEGSIGGLEWEIPVFSAALLICCMFCHGELAESKPDPRRGLAFFYLMIALGGALGAVFVGLVAPNVFSTYLELPVGITACVLLALALLFGFPARRLVRLGLFAVLAFVFATRYGSGDAQVVRTRNFYGALQVRDRGAGETAVRALYNGRTLHGVQFLSPSRSRLATAFFSAESGVGRVLESRRTPGRRVAIIGLGAGTLATYGRRGDYFRFYEINPAVIQVASRAFRFLAESQARTDVVLGDGRLALQQEPLQSFDVIVLDAFSDDSIPIHLLTREAFEGYFQRLRGGGILAIHITSRYLDLDPVVEALAGSLQKNVLLIYNQPDPGREVSAADWAILSEEVMHDLVPYSHPPAMARKVRPWTDDYSNLFQVLR
;
A
#
# COMPACT_ATOMS: atom_id res chain seq x y z
N MET A 1 -20.57 8.95 -33.51
CA MET A 1 -21.12 7.64 -33.10
C MET A 1 -22.58 7.85 -32.67
N LYS A 2 -23.60 7.42 -33.45
CA LYS A 2 -25.01 7.52 -33.00
C LYS A 2 -25.35 6.26 -32.21
N LEU A 3 -25.03 6.24 -30.92
CA LEU A 3 -25.63 5.26 -29.99
C LEU A 3 -27.13 5.54 -29.94
N GLY A 4 -27.97 4.52 -30.11
CA GLY A 4 -29.39 4.65 -29.79
C GLY A 4 -29.59 4.94 -28.31
N ARG A 5 -30.78 5.42 -27.92
CA ARG A 5 -31.13 5.75 -26.52
C ARG A 5 -30.82 4.62 -25.53
N GLU A 6 -30.98 3.36 -25.95
CA GLU A 6 -30.65 2.20 -25.11
C GLU A 6 -29.14 1.97 -24.97
N GLY A 7 -28.38 2.06 -26.07
CA GLY A 7 -26.92 1.93 -26.01
C GLY A 7 -26.28 3.01 -25.12
N LEU A 8 -26.85 4.22 -25.09
CA LEU A 8 -26.42 5.29 -24.21
C LEU A 8 -26.66 4.95 -22.73
N LEU A 9 -27.79 4.32 -22.38
CA LEU A 9 -28.07 3.88 -21.01
C LEU A 9 -27.05 2.83 -20.54
N TYR A 10 -26.74 1.84 -21.39
CA TYR A 10 -25.75 0.81 -21.07
C TYR A 10 -24.36 1.43 -20.89
N ALA A 11 -23.95 2.30 -21.82
CA ALA A 11 -22.67 2.99 -21.74
C ALA A 11 -22.55 3.84 -20.46
N LEU A 12 -23.57 4.65 -20.14
CA LEU A 12 -23.60 5.49 -18.94
C LEU A 12 -23.53 4.64 -17.66
N THR A 13 -24.32 3.57 -17.57
CA THR A 13 -24.34 2.67 -16.40
C THR A 13 -22.96 2.03 -16.19
N ILE A 14 -22.35 1.52 -17.26
CA ILE A 14 -21.00 0.92 -17.20
C ILE A 14 -19.96 1.97 -16.81
N THR A 15 -19.96 3.14 -17.44
CA THR A 15 -19.01 4.22 -17.15
C THR A 15 -19.10 4.68 -15.69
N CYS A 16 -20.30 4.97 -15.18
CA CYS A 16 -20.48 5.39 -13.80
C CYS A 16 -20.11 4.28 -12.80
N SER A 17 -20.53 3.03 -13.07
CA SER A 17 -20.19 1.89 -12.22
C SER A 17 -18.68 1.65 -12.15
N SER A 18 -17.99 1.68 -13.28
CA SER A 18 -16.54 1.44 -13.34
C SER A 18 -15.74 2.58 -12.70
N ALA A 19 -16.19 3.83 -12.86
CA ALA A 19 -15.59 4.96 -12.15
C ALA A 19 -15.71 4.80 -10.62
N LEU A 20 -16.90 4.47 -10.10
CA LEU A 20 -17.10 4.26 -8.66
C LEU A 20 -16.33 3.05 -8.12
N LEU A 21 -16.21 1.99 -8.92
CA LEU A 21 -15.47 0.77 -8.58
C LEU A 21 -13.99 1.08 -8.32
N PHE A 22 -13.40 2.03 -9.07
CA PHE A 22 -11.99 2.39 -8.91
C PHE A 22 -11.75 3.56 -7.94
N LEU A 23 -12.73 4.45 -7.74
CA LEU A 23 -12.62 5.53 -6.75
C LEU A 23 -12.62 5.01 -5.31
N VAL A 24 -13.47 4.03 -5.02
CA VAL A 24 -13.65 3.55 -3.64
C VAL A 24 -12.40 2.87 -3.08
N GLN A 25 -11.55 2.34 -3.96
CA GLN A 25 -10.38 1.57 -3.57
C GLN A 25 -9.33 2.40 -2.81
N PRO A 26 -8.76 3.49 -3.39
CA PRO A 26 -7.83 4.35 -2.67
C PRO A 26 -8.51 5.10 -1.51
N MET A 27 -9.80 5.45 -1.64
CA MET A 27 -10.58 6.08 -0.56
C MET A 27 -10.59 5.23 0.72
N LEU A 28 -10.98 3.95 0.60
CA LEU A 28 -11.06 3.07 1.75
C LEU A 28 -9.69 2.64 2.25
N ALA A 29 -8.74 2.37 1.36
CA ALA A 29 -7.38 2.05 1.76
C ALA A 29 -6.78 3.17 2.62
N LYS A 30 -6.91 4.44 2.20
CA LYS A 30 -6.46 5.59 2.98
C LYS A 30 -7.18 5.71 4.32
N ALA A 31 -8.52 5.59 4.32
CA ALA A 31 -9.33 5.74 5.52
C ALA A 31 -9.05 4.67 6.61
N ILE A 32 -8.46 3.53 6.23
CA ILE A 32 -8.15 2.41 7.13
C ILE A 32 -6.71 2.51 7.69
N LEU A 33 -5.77 3.18 6.99
CA LEU A 33 -4.37 3.33 7.43
C LEU A 33 -4.21 3.75 8.91
N PRO A 34 -4.97 4.73 9.44
CA PRO A 34 -4.82 5.17 10.83
C PRO A 34 -4.96 4.06 11.88
N ARG A 35 -5.74 3.01 11.58
CA ARG A 35 -6.00 1.92 12.52
C ARG A 35 -4.99 0.79 12.43
N PHE A 36 -4.44 0.57 11.24
CA PHE A 36 -3.59 -0.60 10.95
C PHE A 36 -2.12 -0.24 10.72
N GLY A 37 -1.78 1.05 10.81
CA GLY A 37 -0.46 1.58 10.53
C GLY A 37 -0.30 1.99 9.07
N GLY A 38 0.72 2.79 8.82
CA GLY A 38 1.05 3.32 7.48
C GLY A 38 1.76 2.33 6.57
N SER A 39 1.61 1.00 6.70
CA SER A 39 2.39 0.01 5.95
C SER A 39 1.80 -0.32 4.57
N ALA A 40 2.66 -0.74 3.63
CA ALA A 40 2.22 -1.21 2.32
C ALA A 40 1.29 -2.46 2.41
N GLY A 41 1.37 -3.22 3.51
CA GLY A 41 0.51 -4.38 3.76
C GLY A 41 -0.98 -4.06 3.81
N VAL A 42 -1.36 -2.86 4.28
CA VAL A 42 -2.77 -2.41 4.31
C VAL A 42 -3.33 -2.32 2.91
N TRP A 43 -2.60 -1.64 2.01
CA TRP A 43 -2.99 -1.50 0.61
C TRP A 43 -3.07 -2.84 -0.11
N VAL A 44 -2.04 -3.68 0.03
CA VAL A 44 -2.00 -4.99 -0.63
C VAL A 44 -3.19 -5.86 -0.17
N THR A 45 -3.56 -5.79 1.11
CA THR A 45 -4.75 -6.49 1.63
C THR A 45 -6.06 -5.92 1.07
N CYS A 46 -6.17 -4.59 0.92
CA CYS A 46 -7.32 -3.96 0.27
C CYS A 46 -7.46 -4.42 -1.18
N MET A 47 -6.36 -4.43 -1.95
CA MET A 47 -6.35 -4.87 -3.34
C MET A 47 -6.72 -6.34 -3.48
N LEU A 48 -6.24 -7.20 -2.58
CA LEU A 48 -6.66 -8.59 -2.50
C LEU A 48 -8.18 -8.72 -2.34
N PHE A 49 -8.78 -7.98 -1.40
CA PHE A 49 -10.22 -7.97 -1.22
C PHE A 49 -10.95 -7.57 -2.51
N PHE A 50 -10.56 -6.45 -3.12
CA PHE A 50 -11.20 -5.94 -4.32
C PHE A 50 -11.09 -6.91 -5.50
N GLN A 51 -9.95 -7.56 -5.70
CA GLN A 51 -9.78 -8.55 -6.76
C GLN A 51 -10.57 -9.85 -6.52
N VAL A 52 -10.65 -10.31 -5.26
CA VAL A 52 -11.46 -11.49 -4.92
C VAL A 52 -12.95 -11.19 -5.10
N VAL A 53 -13.43 -10.02 -4.67
CA VAL A 53 -14.83 -9.65 -4.87
C VAL A 53 -15.15 -9.40 -6.34
N LEU A 54 -14.20 -8.88 -7.13
CA LEU A 54 -14.32 -8.79 -8.59
C LEU A 54 -14.50 -10.17 -9.22
N LEU A 55 -13.68 -11.15 -8.83
CA LEU A 55 -13.83 -12.55 -9.24
C LEU A 55 -15.22 -13.11 -8.88
N ILE A 56 -15.69 -12.88 -7.64
CA ILE A 56 -17.02 -13.32 -7.21
C ILE A 56 -18.13 -12.65 -8.03
N GLY A 57 -18.01 -11.36 -8.35
CA GLY A 57 -18.94 -10.65 -9.22
C GLY A 57 -18.99 -11.20 -10.65
N TYR A 58 -17.83 -11.54 -11.21
CA TYR A 58 -17.74 -12.15 -12.54
C TYR A 58 -18.29 -13.58 -12.55
N LEU A 59 -18.03 -14.35 -11.49
CA LEU A 59 -18.59 -15.69 -11.31
C LEU A 59 -20.11 -15.63 -11.19
N TYR A 60 -20.65 -14.70 -10.41
CA TYR A 60 -22.09 -14.46 -10.30
C TYR A 60 -22.68 -14.14 -11.67
N ALA A 61 -22.11 -13.18 -12.40
CA ALA A 61 -22.59 -12.77 -13.71
C ALA A 61 -22.55 -13.93 -14.72
N TYR A 62 -21.48 -14.73 -14.72
CA TYR A 62 -21.35 -15.92 -15.55
C TYR A 62 -22.39 -16.99 -15.19
N TRP A 63 -22.57 -17.27 -13.91
CA TRP A 63 -23.47 -18.32 -13.45
C TRP A 63 -24.94 -17.97 -13.71
N ILE A 64 -25.36 -16.75 -13.38
CA ILE A 64 -26.76 -16.31 -13.49
C ILE A 64 -27.21 -16.19 -14.95
N THR A 65 -26.31 -15.77 -15.84
CA THR A 65 -26.61 -15.64 -17.28
C THR A 65 -26.74 -16.99 -17.97
N ARG A 66 -26.06 -18.03 -17.44
CA ARG A 66 -26.07 -19.38 -18.00
C ARG A 66 -27.20 -20.26 -17.47
N HIS A 67 -27.55 -20.15 -16.19
CA HIS A 67 -28.45 -21.11 -15.54
C HIS A 67 -29.87 -20.60 -15.31
N LEU A 68 -30.08 -19.28 -15.28
CA LEU A 68 -31.38 -18.70 -14.93
C LEU A 68 -32.03 -18.02 -16.13
N ASN A 69 -33.36 -18.05 -16.18
CA ASN A 69 -34.11 -17.27 -17.17
C ASN A 69 -34.05 -15.77 -16.84
N ARG A 70 -34.20 -14.92 -17.87
CA ARG A 70 -34.01 -13.46 -17.75
C ARG A 70 -34.88 -12.79 -16.68
N ARG A 71 -36.10 -13.28 -16.44
CA ARG A 71 -36.99 -12.71 -15.40
C ARG A 71 -36.42 -12.93 -14.00
N VAL A 72 -35.93 -14.15 -13.74
CA VAL A 72 -35.26 -14.49 -12.48
C VAL A 72 -33.95 -13.72 -12.35
N GLN A 73 -33.17 -13.56 -13.43
CA GLN A 73 -31.95 -12.74 -13.42
C GLN A 73 -32.25 -11.29 -12.98
N THR A 74 -33.26 -10.66 -13.61
CA THR A 74 -33.70 -9.30 -13.25
C THR A 74 -34.17 -9.22 -11.80
N ALA A 75 -35.01 -10.16 -11.36
CA ALA A 75 -35.56 -10.14 -10.00
C ALA A 75 -34.47 -10.26 -8.93
N ILE A 76 -33.56 -11.25 -9.07
CA ILE A 76 -32.45 -11.42 -8.13
C ILE A 76 -31.57 -10.17 -8.10
N HIS A 77 -31.21 -9.63 -9.27
CA HIS A 77 -30.33 -8.47 -9.33
C HIS A 77 -30.98 -7.21 -8.74
N LEU A 78 -32.27 -6.97 -8.97
CA LEU A 78 -33.01 -5.86 -8.35
C LEU A 78 -33.09 -6.00 -6.83
N VAL A 79 -33.36 -7.22 -6.32
CA VAL A 79 -33.36 -7.47 -4.86
C VAL A 79 -31.99 -7.17 -4.26
N LEU A 80 -30.91 -7.63 -4.89
CA LEU A 80 -29.56 -7.34 -4.40
C LEU A 80 -29.23 -5.85 -4.47
N LEU A 81 -29.64 -5.13 -5.52
CA LEU A 81 -29.49 -3.68 -5.64
C LEU A 81 -30.23 -2.91 -4.55
N VAL A 82 -31.40 -3.39 -4.11
CA VAL A 82 -32.12 -2.79 -2.98
C VAL A 82 -31.43 -3.12 -1.66
N LEU A 83 -31.00 -4.38 -1.47
CA LEU A 83 -30.28 -4.79 -0.27
C LEU A 83 -28.95 -4.03 -0.10
N SER A 84 -28.24 -3.72 -1.19
CA SER A 84 -26.98 -2.96 -1.09
C SER A 84 -27.15 -1.54 -0.57
N LEU A 85 -28.35 -0.97 -0.64
CA LEU A 85 -28.65 0.33 -0.06
C LEU A 85 -28.57 0.34 1.47
N SER A 86 -28.66 -0.83 2.12
CA SER A 86 -28.48 -0.93 3.57
C SER A 86 -27.06 -0.61 4.04
N ALA A 87 -26.08 -0.60 3.12
CA ALA A 87 -24.71 -0.21 3.39
C ALA A 87 -24.49 1.32 3.35
N LEU A 88 -25.52 2.09 3.00
CA LEU A 88 -25.45 3.55 2.90
C LEU A 88 -25.98 4.25 4.17
N PRO A 89 -25.39 5.39 4.59
CA PRO A 89 -24.18 5.99 4.03
C PRO A 89 -22.95 5.12 4.32
N LEU A 90 -22.03 5.09 3.35
CA LEU A 90 -20.81 4.30 3.49
C LEU A 90 -19.99 4.82 4.67
N HIS A 91 -19.75 3.95 5.65
CA HIS A 91 -18.96 4.25 6.83
C HIS A 91 -18.11 3.03 7.21
N LEU A 92 -17.00 3.28 7.91
CA LEU A 92 -16.11 2.21 8.36
C LEU A 92 -16.41 1.88 9.83
N PRO A 93 -16.79 0.63 10.16
CA PRO A 93 -17.07 0.22 11.53
C PRO A 93 -15.78 -0.02 12.32
N ILE A 94 -14.90 0.99 12.42
CA ILE A 94 -13.55 0.89 13.00
C ILE A 94 -13.60 0.37 14.44
N GLU A 95 -14.56 0.84 15.25
CA GLU A 95 -14.73 0.44 16.65
C GLU A 95 -15.11 -1.03 16.83
N ARG A 96 -15.82 -1.62 15.86
CA ARG A 96 -16.26 -3.03 15.90
C ARG A 96 -15.27 -3.99 15.27
N THR A 97 -14.13 -3.48 14.80
CA THR A 97 -13.13 -4.28 14.11
C THR A 97 -12.44 -5.22 15.09
N PRO A 98 -12.41 -6.55 14.84
CA PRO A 98 -11.77 -7.50 15.74
C PRO A 98 -10.30 -7.16 15.93
N THR A 99 -9.87 -6.90 17.18
CA THR A 99 -8.48 -6.58 17.52
C THR A 99 -7.75 -7.70 18.26
N SER A 100 -8.48 -8.68 18.80
CA SER A 100 -7.94 -9.81 19.53
C SER A 100 -7.85 -11.06 18.64
N GLY A 101 -6.65 -11.63 18.49
CA GLY A 101 -6.41 -12.95 17.89
C GLY A 101 -6.39 -13.01 16.35
N ALA A 102 -7.09 -12.12 15.63
CA ALA A 102 -7.02 -12.05 14.17
C ALA A 102 -5.84 -11.17 13.71
N GLY A 103 -5.00 -11.68 12.80
CA GLY A 103 -3.91 -10.87 12.21
C GLY A 103 -4.45 -9.65 11.43
N PRO A 104 -3.65 -8.58 11.25
CA PRO A 104 -4.11 -7.32 10.64
C PRO A 104 -4.83 -7.49 9.30
N SER A 105 -4.36 -8.40 8.44
CA SER A 105 -4.99 -8.66 7.14
C SER A 105 -6.44 -9.14 7.28
N LEU A 106 -6.73 -10.06 8.21
CA LEU A 106 -8.09 -10.59 8.40
C LEU A 106 -9.06 -9.51 8.91
N ALA A 107 -8.57 -8.64 9.80
CA ALA A 107 -9.34 -7.51 10.31
C ALA A 107 -9.67 -6.49 9.21
N ILE A 108 -8.73 -6.19 8.29
CA ILE A 108 -8.99 -5.35 7.12
C ILE A 108 -10.03 -5.99 6.19
N LEU A 109 -9.89 -7.29 5.88
CA LEU A 109 -10.84 -8.02 5.04
C LEU A 109 -12.25 -7.96 5.64
N TRP A 110 -12.38 -8.21 6.94
CA TRP A 110 -13.67 -8.12 7.64
C TRP A 110 -14.27 -6.72 7.55
N LEU A 111 -13.47 -5.68 7.80
CA LEU A 111 -13.91 -4.29 7.75
C LEU A 111 -14.42 -3.91 6.36
N LEU A 112 -13.73 -4.33 5.30
CA LEU A 112 -14.15 -4.10 3.90
C LEU A 112 -15.42 -4.88 3.53
N VAL A 113 -15.56 -6.12 3.97
CA VAL A 113 -16.80 -6.91 3.81
C VAL A 113 -17.98 -6.20 4.49
N ALA A 114 -17.81 -5.76 5.74
CA ALA A 114 -18.86 -5.15 6.55
C ALA A 114 -19.26 -3.74 6.07
N SER A 115 -18.37 -3.03 5.36
CA SER A 115 -18.60 -1.66 4.88
C SER A 115 -19.07 -1.61 3.42
N VAL A 116 -18.19 -1.96 2.48
CA VAL A 116 -18.41 -1.77 1.04
C VAL A 116 -18.70 -3.08 0.30
N GLY A 117 -18.62 -4.23 0.96
CA GLY A 117 -18.63 -5.54 0.31
C GLY A 117 -19.78 -5.76 -0.67
N LEU A 118 -21.02 -5.57 -0.22
CA LEU A 118 -22.19 -5.75 -1.07
C LEU A 118 -22.31 -4.68 -2.18
N PRO A 119 -22.15 -3.36 -1.91
CA PRO A 119 -22.06 -2.36 -2.96
C PRO A 119 -20.98 -2.64 -4.02
N TYR A 120 -19.77 -2.97 -3.58
CA TYR A 120 -18.63 -3.25 -4.45
C TYR A 120 -18.89 -4.50 -5.30
N PHE A 121 -19.40 -5.58 -4.70
CA PHE A 121 -19.82 -6.78 -5.42
C PHE A 121 -20.76 -6.44 -6.58
N LEU A 122 -21.79 -5.61 -6.35
CA LEU A 122 -22.73 -5.25 -7.41
C LEU A 122 -22.11 -4.38 -8.51
N LEU A 123 -21.20 -3.46 -8.16
CA LEU A 123 -20.42 -2.73 -9.17
C LEU A 123 -19.62 -3.69 -10.05
N CYS A 124 -19.01 -4.74 -9.48
CA CYS A 124 -18.30 -5.78 -10.23
C CYS A 124 -19.21 -6.57 -11.18
N THR A 125 -20.47 -6.82 -10.80
CA THR A 125 -21.42 -7.56 -11.64
C THR A 125 -21.95 -6.73 -12.82
N THR A 126 -21.92 -5.40 -12.71
CA THR A 126 -22.62 -4.49 -13.64
C THR A 126 -22.11 -4.65 -15.07
N SER A 127 -20.81 -4.45 -15.30
CA SER A 127 -20.21 -4.55 -16.64
C SER A 127 -20.43 -5.92 -17.32
N PRO A 128 -20.09 -7.07 -16.71
CA PRO A 128 -20.28 -8.38 -17.35
C PRO A 128 -21.75 -8.72 -17.61
N LEU A 129 -22.68 -8.36 -16.69
CA LEU A 129 -24.11 -8.57 -16.90
C LEU A 129 -24.64 -7.74 -18.06
N LEU A 130 -24.40 -6.44 -18.06
CA LEU A 130 -24.86 -5.54 -19.11
C LEU A 130 -24.27 -5.93 -20.48
N GLN A 131 -23.00 -6.32 -20.54
CA GLN A 131 -22.39 -6.80 -21.78
C GLN A 131 -23.05 -8.09 -22.28
N SER A 132 -23.33 -9.06 -21.39
CA SER A 132 -24.01 -10.31 -21.76
C SER A 132 -25.42 -10.04 -22.30
N TRP A 133 -26.17 -9.15 -21.64
CA TRP A 133 -27.51 -8.77 -22.04
C TRP A 133 -27.53 -8.01 -23.37
N TYR A 134 -26.52 -7.16 -23.60
CA TYR A 134 -26.36 -6.41 -24.84
C TYR A 134 -25.95 -7.31 -26.01
N ALA A 135 -25.04 -8.27 -25.78
CA ALA A 135 -24.63 -9.26 -26.77
C ALA A 135 -25.79 -10.18 -27.19
N ALA A 136 -26.62 -10.60 -26.23
CA ALA A 136 -27.80 -11.43 -26.48
C ALA A 136 -28.87 -10.76 -27.36
N ARG A 137 -28.78 -9.43 -27.60
CA ARG A 137 -29.62 -8.69 -28.55
C ARG A 137 -29.03 -8.60 -29.96
N GLY A 138 -27.90 -9.26 -30.23
CA GLY A 138 -27.25 -9.27 -31.55
C GLY A 138 -26.36 -8.06 -31.84
N ALA A 139 -26.04 -7.24 -30.83
CA ALA A 139 -25.20 -6.07 -30.98
C ALA A 139 -23.73 -6.46 -31.28
N ARG A 140 -23.11 -5.78 -32.25
CA ARG A 140 -21.77 -6.11 -32.78
C ARG A 140 -20.58 -5.61 -31.94
N PHE A 141 -20.79 -4.89 -30.83
CA PHE A 141 -19.73 -4.10 -30.18
C PHE A 141 -19.46 -4.31 -28.66
N PRO A 142 -19.46 -5.54 -28.08
CA PRO A 142 -19.19 -5.72 -26.65
C PRO A 142 -17.83 -5.17 -26.18
N TYR A 143 -16.77 -5.35 -26.99
CA TYR A 143 -15.41 -4.99 -26.60
C TYR A 143 -15.17 -3.49 -26.42
N ARG A 144 -15.91 -2.62 -27.13
CA ARG A 144 -15.80 -1.16 -26.94
C ARG A 144 -16.37 -0.71 -25.60
N LEU A 145 -17.37 -1.41 -25.08
CA LEU A 145 -17.91 -1.14 -23.74
C LEU A 145 -16.90 -1.55 -22.65
N PHE A 146 -16.13 -2.62 -22.88
CA PHE A 146 -15.03 -3.00 -22.02
C PHE A 146 -13.90 -1.96 -22.02
N ALA A 147 -13.50 -1.45 -23.18
CA ALA A 147 -12.51 -0.37 -23.27
C ALA A 147 -13.02 0.91 -22.58
N LEU A 148 -14.28 1.30 -22.82
CA LEU A 148 -14.92 2.44 -22.15
C LEU A 148 -14.94 2.30 -20.62
N SER A 149 -15.24 1.09 -20.12
CA SER A 149 -15.17 0.77 -18.69
C SER A 149 -13.78 1.04 -18.13
N ASN A 150 -12.72 0.52 -18.78
CA ASN A 150 -11.34 0.72 -18.32
C ASN A 150 -10.88 2.19 -18.43
N ALA A 151 -11.31 2.91 -19.46
CA ALA A 151 -11.03 4.35 -19.58
C ALA A 151 -11.69 5.15 -18.45
N ALA A 152 -12.93 4.83 -18.09
CA ALA A 152 -13.62 5.43 -16.95
C ALA A 152 -12.91 5.10 -15.63
N SER A 153 -12.50 3.83 -15.43
CA SER A 153 -11.69 3.40 -14.29
C SER A 153 -10.39 4.17 -14.17
N LEU A 154 -9.66 4.33 -15.29
CA LEU A 154 -8.38 5.05 -15.34
C LEU A 154 -8.57 6.54 -15.00
N ALA A 155 -9.56 7.18 -15.61
CA ALA A 155 -9.87 8.58 -15.33
C ALA A 155 -10.22 8.81 -13.86
N ALA A 156 -11.02 7.91 -13.28
CA ALA A 156 -11.41 8.00 -11.87
C ALA A 156 -10.21 7.76 -10.93
N LEU A 157 -9.34 6.80 -11.27
CA LEU A 157 -8.14 6.50 -10.51
C LEU A 157 -7.17 7.70 -10.46
N PHE A 158 -6.95 8.40 -11.57
CA PHE A 158 -6.12 9.61 -11.62
C PHE A 158 -6.79 10.84 -10.99
N ALA A 159 -8.12 10.94 -11.09
CA ALA A 159 -8.88 12.02 -10.45
C ALA A 159 -8.78 11.97 -8.91
N TYR A 160 -8.50 10.80 -8.34
CA TYR A 160 -8.41 10.65 -6.89
C TYR A 160 -7.29 11.51 -6.25
N PRO A 161 -6.00 11.26 -6.51
CA PRO A 161 -4.92 12.02 -5.87
C PRO A 161 -4.83 13.48 -6.31
N VAL A 162 -5.32 13.83 -7.51
CA VAL A 162 -5.17 15.18 -8.08
C VAL A 162 -6.37 16.09 -7.80
N GLY A 163 -7.59 15.53 -7.78
CA GLY A 163 -8.82 16.32 -7.66
C GLY A 163 -9.61 16.04 -6.38
N ILE A 164 -9.81 14.77 -6.04
CA ILE A 164 -10.73 14.39 -4.96
C ILE A 164 -10.05 14.51 -3.60
N GLU A 165 -8.87 13.91 -3.45
CA GLU A 165 -8.12 13.89 -2.19
C GLU A 165 -7.70 15.29 -1.70
N PRO A 166 -7.19 16.20 -2.55
CA PRO A 166 -6.78 17.53 -2.08
C PRO A 166 -7.94 18.43 -1.67
N LEU A 167 -9.11 18.25 -2.31
CA LEU A 167 -10.25 19.16 -2.20
C LEU A 167 -11.31 18.71 -1.18
N LEU A 168 -11.48 17.40 -0.96
CA LEU A 168 -12.57 16.86 -0.14
C LEU A 168 -12.01 16.10 1.08
N SER A 169 -12.63 16.30 2.24
CA SER A 169 -12.33 15.49 3.43
C SER A 169 -12.89 14.06 3.29
N GLY A 170 -12.35 13.10 4.05
CA GLY A 170 -12.71 11.68 3.96
C GLY A 170 -14.22 11.44 4.09
N LYS A 171 -14.89 12.08 5.05
CA LYS A 171 -16.35 12.03 5.22
C LYS A 171 -17.11 12.52 3.99
N HIS A 172 -16.68 13.64 3.40
CA HIS A 172 -17.30 14.16 2.18
C HIS A 172 -17.05 13.26 0.97
N GLN A 173 -15.87 12.64 0.88
CA GLN A 173 -15.58 11.64 -0.16
C GLN A 173 -16.56 10.47 -0.04
N LEU A 174 -16.70 9.85 1.14
CA LEU A 174 -17.61 8.71 1.37
C LEU A 174 -19.07 9.07 1.13
N ALA A 175 -19.51 10.27 1.53
CA ALA A 175 -20.86 10.76 1.29
C ALA A 175 -21.12 10.99 -0.22
N ALA A 176 -20.19 11.64 -0.92
CA ALA A 176 -20.29 11.86 -2.37
C ALA A 176 -20.32 10.53 -3.14
N TRP A 177 -19.48 9.57 -2.74
CA TRP A 177 -19.49 8.22 -3.32
C TRP A 177 -20.83 7.52 -3.07
N SER A 178 -21.38 7.61 -1.85
CA SER A 178 -22.70 7.05 -1.49
C SER A 178 -23.82 7.64 -2.36
N GLY A 179 -23.81 8.96 -2.58
CA GLY A 179 -24.77 9.63 -3.46
C GLY A 179 -24.63 9.20 -4.93
N ALA A 180 -23.41 9.09 -5.43
CA ALA A 180 -23.16 8.60 -6.78
C ALA A 180 -23.54 7.12 -6.96
N TYR A 181 -23.38 6.30 -5.91
CA TYR A 181 -23.79 4.90 -5.92
C TYR A 181 -25.31 4.75 -6.06
N LEU A 182 -26.11 5.62 -5.42
CA LEU A 182 -27.57 5.66 -5.63
C LEU A 182 -27.93 5.88 -7.10
N VAL A 183 -27.21 6.77 -7.79
CA VAL A 183 -27.40 7.00 -9.23
C VAL A 183 -27.10 5.73 -10.03
N VAL A 184 -26.01 5.02 -9.71
CA VAL A 184 -25.68 3.75 -10.37
C VAL A 184 -26.76 2.68 -10.11
N VAL A 185 -27.28 2.58 -8.89
CA VAL A 185 -28.38 1.65 -8.56
C VAL A 185 -29.63 1.96 -9.40
N LEU A 186 -29.98 3.24 -9.57
CA LEU A 186 -31.09 3.66 -10.43
C LEU A 186 -30.84 3.29 -11.91
N LEU A 187 -29.66 3.61 -12.44
CA LEU A 187 -29.27 3.31 -13.83
C LEU A 187 -29.24 1.79 -14.11
N ALA A 188 -28.69 1.00 -13.18
CA ALA A 188 -28.65 -0.45 -13.27
C ALA A 188 -30.07 -1.06 -13.20
N SER A 189 -30.92 -0.55 -12.30
CA SER A 189 -32.33 -0.97 -12.19
C SER A 189 -33.10 -0.68 -13.48
N LEU A 190 -32.95 0.52 -14.04
CA LEU A 190 -33.56 0.90 -15.32
C LEU A 190 -33.08 0.01 -16.47
N SER A 191 -31.79 -0.33 -16.50
CA SER A 191 -31.21 -1.22 -17.51
C SER A 191 -31.77 -2.65 -17.38
N ALA A 192 -31.89 -3.16 -16.15
CA ALA A 192 -32.43 -4.49 -15.87
C ALA A 192 -33.92 -4.61 -16.21
N LEU A 193 -34.72 -3.56 -15.96
CA LEU A 193 -36.15 -3.52 -16.28
C LEU A 193 -36.42 -3.39 -17.79
N ARG A 194 -35.58 -2.65 -18.52
CA ARG A 194 -35.69 -2.52 -19.99
C ARG A 194 -35.21 -3.75 -20.76
N MET A 195 -34.73 -4.78 -20.07
CA MET A 195 -34.24 -6.02 -20.67
C MET A 195 -35.34 -6.89 -21.31
N GLY A 196 -36.63 -6.56 -21.16
CA GLY A 196 -37.80 -7.35 -21.59
C GLY A 196 -37.64 -8.22 -22.86
N GLY A 197 -37.91 -9.52 -22.73
CA GLY A 197 -37.92 -10.49 -23.84
C GLY A 197 -37.61 -11.92 -23.37
N ASN A 198 -38.41 -12.91 -23.82
CA ASN A 198 -38.43 -14.27 -23.27
C ASN A 198 -37.53 -15.27 -24.04
N LYS A 199 -36.38 -14.84 -24.56
CA LYS A 199 -35.47 -15.73 -25.29
C LYS A 199 -34.40 -16.28 -24.35
N VAL A 200 -34.59 -17.52 -23.92
CA VAL A 200 -33.51 -18.36 -23.40
C VAL A 200 -32.50 -18.46 -24.54
N VAL A 201 -31.27 -18.01 -24.31
CA VAL A 201 -30.19 -18.27 -25.26
C VAL A 201 -29.75 -19.68 -24.97
N ASP A 202 -30.11 -20.63 -25.84
CA ASP A 202 -29.46 -21.93 -25.90
C ASP A 202 -27.98 -21.69 -26.22
N ASP A 203 -27.14 -21.69 -25.19
CA ASP A 203 -25.68 -21.67 -25.34
C ASP A 203 -25.09 -22.90 -24.64
N HIS A 204 -25.67 -24.06 -24.96
CA HIS A 204 -25.16 -25.39 -24.57
C HIS A 204 -23.94 -25.82 -25.41
N ALA A 205 -23.29 -24.94 -26.15
CA ALA A 205 -22.08 -25.30 -26.87
C ALA A 205 -20.95 -25.59 -25.88
N ASP A 206 -20.39 -26.80 -25.94
CA ASP A 206 -19.18 -27.18 -25.22
C ASP A 206 -18.04 -26.20 -25.56
N PHE A 207 -17.74 -25.35 -24.58
CA PHE A 207 -16.89 -24.16 -24.72
C PHE A 207 -15.39 -24.48 -24.80
N ILE A 208 -15.01 -25.69 -24.43
CA ILE A 208 -13.62 -26.13 -24.38
C ILE A 208 -13.30 -26.87 -25.68
N GLY A 209 -13.16 -26.10 -26.77
CA GLY A 209 -12.46 -26.60 -27.94
C GLY A 209 -10.95 -26.74 -27.65
N PRO A 210 -10.20 -27.59 -28.37
CA PRO A 210 -8.75 -27.76 -28.19
C PRO A 210 -7.93 -26.46 -28.40
N GLU A 211 -8.52 -25.45 -29.02
CA GLU A 211 -7.95 -24.11 -29.23
C GLU A 211 -8.14 -23.16 -28.02
N ASN A 212 -9.16 -23.39 -27.20
CA ASN A 212 -9.43 -22.59 -26.01
C ASN A 212 -8.62 -23.13 -24.86
N ARG A 213 -7.64 -22.34 -24.49
CA ARG A 213 -6.72 -22.76 -23.47
C ARG A 213 -6.85 -21.79 -22.27
N PRO A 214 -7.63 -22.14 -21.22
CA PRO A 214 -7.96 -21.25 -20.10
C PRO A 214 -6.83 -21.05 -19.07
N TRP A 215 -6.01 -22.07 -18.83
CA TRP A 215 -4.83 -22.01 -17.96
C TRP A 215 -3.78 -20.89 -18.26
N LEU A 216 -3.57 -20.46 -19.50
CA LEU A 216 -2.70 -19.36 -19.94
C LEU A 216 -3.42 -18.04 -19.76
N TRP A 217 -4.74 -17.99 -19.98
CA TRP A 217 -5.49 -16.80 -19.65
C TRP A 217 -5.34 -16.48 -18.16
N ILE A 218 -5.49 -17.50 -17.32
CA ILE A 218 -5.22 -17.41 -15.89
C ILE A 218 -3.76 -17.04 -15.63
N ALA A 219 -2.78 -17.71 -16.26
CA ALA A 219 -1.36 -17.47 -15.99
C ALA A 219 -0.89 -16.06 -16.42
N LEU A 220 -1.30 -15.57 -17.58
CA LEU A 220 -0.97 -14.23 -18.08
C LEU A 220 -1.61 -13.16 -17.18
N ALA A 221 -2.89 -13.33 -16.82
CA ALA A 221 -3.58 -12.40 -15.93
C ALA A 221 -3.00 -12.42 -14.52
N ALA A 222 -2.63 -13.58 -13.99
CA ALA A 222 -1.97 -13.72 -12.69
C ALA A 222 -0.58 -13.09 -12.68
N CYS A 223 0.19 -13.27 -13.76
CA CYS A 223 1.51 -12.68 -13.90
C CYS A 223 1.42 -11.14 -13.94
N ALA A 224 0.55 -10.58 -14.77
CA ALA A 224 0.33 -9.13 -14.84
C ALA A 224 -0.17 -8.56 -13.50
N SER A 225 -1.12 -9.25 -12.84
CA SER A 225 -1.65 -8.86 -11.54
C SER A 225 -0.58 -8.87 -10.43
N ALA A 226 0.18 -9.96 -10.34
CA ALA A 226 1.27 -10.07 -9.36
C ALA A 226 2.34 -9.00 -9.60
N LEU A 227 2.68 -8.72 -10.86
CA LEU A 227 3.71 -7.74 -11.20
C LEU A 227 3.35 -6.31 -10.81
N TRP A 228 2.14 -5.84 -11.12
CA TRP A 228 1.79 -4.46 -10.76
C TRP A 228 1.70 -4.30 -9.24
N LEU A 229 1.18 -5.31 -8.52
CA LEU A 229 1.15 -5.32 -7.05
C LEU A 229 2.55 -5.35 -6.45
N ALA A 230 3.45 -6.16 -7.00
CA ALA A 230 4.82 -6.26 -6.53
C ALA A 230 5.62 -4.97 -6.80
N VAL A 231 5.43 -4.34 -7.95
CA VAL A 231 6.02 -3.02 -8.26
C VAL A 231 5.45 -1.94 -7.35
N ALA A 232 4.12 -1.90 -7.14
CA ALA A 232 3.51 -0.95 -6.21
C ALA A 232 4.03 -1.14 -4.78
N ASN A 233 4.16 -2.39 -4.33
CA ASN A 233 4.73 -2.71 -3.02
C ASN A 233 6.20 -2.31 -2.91
N HIS A 234 7.00 -2.52 -3.95
CA HIS A 234 8.41 -2.13 -3.98
C HIS A 234 8.59 -0.62 -3.90
N LEU A 235 7.87 0.15 -4.74
CA LEU A 235 7.92 1.61 -4.73
C LEU A 235 7.39 2.22 -3.42
N SER A 236 6.43 1.54 -2.76
CA SER A 236 5.87 2.01 -1.49
C SER A 236 6.81 1.87 -0.30
N GLN A 237 7.83 1.01 -0.39
CA GLN A 237 8.83 0.83 0.67
C GLN A 237 9.80 2.01 0.77
N GLU A 238 9.99 2.78 -0.30
CA GLU A 238 11.01 3.83 -0.30
C GLU A 238 10.51 5.14 0.32
N VAL A 239 9.26 5.51 0.10
CA VAL A 239 8.77 6.90 0.29
C VAL A 239 7.73 7.00 1.40
N ALA A 240 6.62 6.31 1.21
CA ALA A 240 5.45 6.22 2.07
C ALA A 240 4.35 5.52 1.28
N PRO A 241 3.48 4.71 1.90
CA PRO A 241 2.34 4.11 1.19
C PRO A 241 1.26 5.17 0.92
N ILE A 242 1.43 5.92 -0.19
CA ILE A 242 0.55 7.01 -0.60
C ILE A 242 -0.27 6.63 -1.84
N PRO A 243 -1.55 7.07 -1.94
CA PRO A 243 -2.40 6.75 -3.08
C PRO A 243 -1.73 7.01 -4.43
N PHE A 244 -0.98 8.10 -4.55
CA PHE A 244 -0.27 8.48 -5.78
C PHE A 244 0.71 7.40 -6.28
N LEU A 245 1.54 6.82 -5.40
CA LEU A 245 2.54 5.82 -5.78
C LEU A 245 1.91 4.51 -6.24
N TRP A 246 0.67 4.24 -5.85
CA TRP A 246 -0.06 3.03 -6.27
C TRP A 246 -0.92 3.27 -7.52
N VAL A 247 -1.44 4.49 -7.66
CA VAL A 247 -2.20 4.93 -8.84
C VAL A 247 -1.36 4.76 -10.11
N LEU A 248 -0.05 5.01 -10.06
CA LEU A 248 0.82 4.86 -11.23
C LEU A 248 0.93 3.39 -11.72
N PRO A 249 1.39 2.41 -10.93
CA PRO A 249 1.43 1.00 -11.35
C PRO A 249 0.07 0.44 -11.78
N LEU A 250 -0.98 0.73 -11.02
CA LEU A 250 -2.34 0.30 -11.36
C LEU A 250 -2.84 0.99 -12.65
N GLY A 251 -2.50 2.26 -12.84
CA GLY A 251 -2.81 3.03 -14.05
C GLY A 251 -2.12 2.45 -15.29
N LEU A 252 -0.85 2.05 -15.19
CA LEU A 252 -0.13 1.37 -16.28
C LEU A 252 -0.73 -0.01 -16.60
N TYR A 253 -1.13 -0.75 -15.56
CA TYR A 253 -1.85 -2.01 -15.71
C TYR A 253 -3.17 -1.81 -16.47
N LEU A 254 -3.99 -0.82 -16.11
CA LEU A 254 -5.24 -0.52 -16.82
C LEU A 254 -5.01 0.04 -18.23
N LEU A 255 -4.01 0.90 -18.40
CA LEU A 255 -3.65 1.46 -19.71
C LEU A 255 -3.30 0.35 -20.70
N SER A 256 -2.52 -0.65 -20.28
CA SER A 256 -2.21 -1.78 -21.16
C SER A 256 -3.44 -2.61 -21.54
N PHE A 257 -4.45 -2.75 -20.66
CA PHE A 257 -5.74 -3.34 -21.05
C PHE A 257 -6.45 -2.52 -22.13
N ILE A 258 -6.51 -1.19 -21.98
CA ILE A 258 -7.13 -0.29 -22.96
C ILE A 258 -6.44 -0.44 -24.31
N LEU A 259 -5.10 -0.30 -24.34
CA LEU A 259 -4.31 -0.35 -25.57
C LEU A 259 -4.42 -1.71 -26.29
N CYS A 260 -4.37 -2.82 -25.55
CA CYS A 260 -4.42 -4.17 -26.14
C CYS A 260 -5.83 -4.59 -26.58
N PHE A 261 -6.89 -4.18 -25.88
CA PHE A 261 -8.26 -4.62 -26.20
C PHE A 261 -9.01 -3.69 -27.17
N GLU A 262 -8.65 -2.41 -27.28
CA GLU A 262 -9.36 -1.44 -28.12
C GLU A 262 -8.82 -1.37 -29.57
N GLY A 263 -7.49 -1.39 -29.75
CA GLY A 263 -6.84 -1.09 -31.03
C GLY A 263 -5.98 -2.22 -31.58
N SER A 264 -5.98 -2.39 -32.91
CA SER A 264 -5.00 -3.24 -33.60
C SER A 264 -3.69 -2.49 -33.79
N GLY A 265 -2.55 -3.08 -33.38
CA GLY A 265 -1.21 -2.60 -33.72
C GLY A 265 -0.39 -1.96 -32.58
N TRP A 266 -1.00 -1.71 -31.40
CA TRP A 266 -0.27 -1.28 -30.19
C TRP A 266 0.60 -2.40 -29.63
N TYR A 267 0.07 -3.63 -29.62
CA TYR A 267 0.81 -4.83 -29.26
C TYR A 267 1.43 -5.45 -30.52
N ARG A 268 2.73 -5.76 -30.45
CA ARG A 268 3.47 -6.50 -31.47
C ARG A 268 4.20 -7.66 -30.79
N PRO A 269 3.76 -8.92 -30.96
CA PRO A 269 4.25 -10.05 -30.17
C PRO A 269 5.77 -10.15 -30.15
N LEU A 270 6.42 -10.10 -31.32
CA LEU A 270 7.88 -10.22 -31.41
C LEU A 270 8.61 -9.10 -30.66
N LEU A 271 8.17 -7.85 -30.79
CA LEU A 271 8.81 -6.71 -30.12
C LEU A 271 8.78 -6.87 -28.60
N PHE A 272 7.60 -7.10 -28.03
CA PHE A 272 7.45 -7.18 -26.57
C PHE A 272 8.12 -8.42 -25.98
N ARG A 273 8.11 -9.55 -26.70
CA ARG A 273 8.84 -10.77 -26.28
C ARG A 273 10.37 -10.54 -26.19
N TRP A 274 10.94 -9.69 -27.06
CA TRP A 274 12.36 -9.30 -26.98
C TRP A 274 12.66 -8.19 -25.96
N LEU A 275 11.69 -7.32 -25.67
CA LEU A 275 11.84 -6.30 -24.62
C LEU A 275 11.82 -6.90 -23.21
N LEU A 276 11.18 -8.06 -23.00
CA LEU A 276 11.06 -8.70 -21.69
C LEU A 276 12.41 -9.05 -21.03
N PRO A 277 13.36 -9.72 -21.71
CA PRO A 277 14.70 -9.92 -21.15
C PRO A 277 15.42 -8.62 -20.78
N ALA A 278 15.27 -7.56 -21.58
CA ALA A 278 15.85 -6.25 -21.27
C ALA A 278 15.23 -5.63 -20.02
N ALA A 279 13.89 -5.69 -19.89
CA ALA A 279 13.18 -5.27 -18.68
C ALA A 279 13.61 -6.08 -17.45
N TRP A 280 13.79 -7.40 -17.60
CA TRP A 280 14.28 -8.29 -16.55
C TRP A 280 15.69 -7.91 -16.10
N ILE A 281 16.62 -7.69 -17.04
CA ILE A 281 17.99 -7.26 -16.73
C ILE A 281 17.96 -5.91 -16.01
N ALA A 282 17.20 -4.93 -16.51
CA ALA A 282 17.11 -3.61 -15.90
C ALA A 282 16.59 -3.65 -14.46
N VAL A 283 15.54 -4.43 -14.20
CA VAL A 283 14.97 -4.63 -12.85
C VAL A 283 15.95 -5.35 -11.94
N CYS A 284 16.52 -6.48 -12.37
CA CYS A 284 17.49 -7.23 -11.57
C CYS A 284 18.75 -6.41 -11.27
N PHE A 285 19.25 -5.65 -12.24
CA PHE A 285 20.39 -4.76 -12.08
C PHE A 285 20.09 -3.64 -11.08
N ARG A 286 18.90 -3.02 -11.15
CA ARG A 286 18.50 -1.99 -10.19
C ARG A 286 18.33 -2.52 -8.77
N ILE A 287 17.75 -3.71 -8.61
CA ILE A 287 17.68 -4.36 -7.29
C ILE A 287 19.09 -4.72 -6.79
N ALA A 288 20.00 -5.17 -7.66
CA ALA A 288 21.37 -5.52 -7.28
C ALA A 288 22.25 -4.31 -6.90
N LEU A 289 21.99 -3.13 -7.47
CA LEU A 289 22.70 -1.88 -7.15
C LEU A 289 22.19 -1.19 -5.86
N GLU A 290 21.42 -1.91 -5.05
CA GLU A 290 20.87 -1.47 -3.77
C GLU A 290 21.83 -0.54 -3.00
N GLY A 291 21.45 0.74 -2.87
CA GLY A 291 22.13 1.73 -2.04
C GLY A 291 23.34 2.48 -2.62
N SER A 292 23.70 2.30 -3.91
CA SER A 292 24.94 2.92 -4.46
C SER A 292 24.74 4.07 -5.46
N ILE A 293 23.74 4.04 -6.37
CA ILE A 293 23.64 5.01 -7.48
C ILE A 293 22.17 5.27 -7.94
N GLY A 294 21.70 6.51 -7.75
CA GLY A 294 20.42 7.04 -8.27
C GLY A 294 19.23 6.79 -7.35
N GLY A 295 18.53 7.85 -6.96
CA GLY A 295 17.35 7.77 -6.09
C GLY A 295 16.06 7.37 -6.83
N LEU A 296 14.92 7.74 -6.23
CA LEU A 296 13.57 7.47 -6.76
C LEU A 296 13.36 7.91 -8.24
N GLU A 297 14.11 8.92 -8.66
CA GLU A 297 14.21 9.44 -10.03
C GLU A 297 14.52 8.36 -11.08
N TRP A 298 15.25 7.31 -10.71
CA TRP A 298 15.53 6.17 -11.59
C TRP A 298 14.66 4.97 -11.27
N GLU A 299 14.29 4.76 -10.01
CA GLU A 299 13.43 3.65 -9.62
C GLU A 299 12.06 3.77 -10.31
N ILE A 300 11.38 4.91 -10.18
CA ILE A 300 10.03 5.08 -10.76
C ILE A 300 10.03 4.81 -12.27
N PRO A 301 10.88 5.44 -13.11
CA PRO A 301 10.84 5.21 -14.54
C PRO A 301 11.23 3.79 -14.94
N VAL A 302 12.26 3.20 -14.31
CA VAL A 302 12.71 1.84 -14.66
C VAL A 302 11.65 0.80 -14.32
N PHE A 303 11.13 0.82 -13.08
CA PHE A 303 10.10 -0.13 -12.67
C PHE A 303 8.77 0.09 -13.41
N SER A 304 8.41 1.34 -13.70
CA SER A 304 7.21 1.66 -14.50
C SER A 304 7.34 1.20 -15.96
N ALA A 305 8.49 1.41 -16.59
CA ALA A 305 8.73 0.97 -17.96
C ALA A 305 8.74 -0.56 -18.06
N ALA A 306 9.44 -1.24 -17.13
CA ALA A 306 9.45 -2.69 -17.05
C ALA A 306 8.04 -3.27 -16.81
N LEU A 307 7.27 -2.66 -15.90
CA LEU A 307 5.89 -3.04 -15.65
C LEU A 307 5.03 -2.89 -16.91
N LEU A 308 5.11 -1.75 -17.60
CA LEU A 308 4.35 -1.51 -18.82
C LEU A 308 4.70 -2.54 -19.90
N ILE A 309 5.98 -2.86 -20.11
CA ILE A 309 6.42 -3.91 -21.05
C ILE A 309 5.80 -5.26 -20.69
N CYS A 310 5.87 -5.66 -19.42
CA CYS A 310 5.32 -6.94 -18.96
C CYS A 310 3.79 -7.01 -19.08
N CYS A 311 3.09 -5.93 -18.71
CA CYS A 311 1.64 -5.85 -18.82
C CYS A 311 1.18 -5.81 -20.28
N MET A 312 1.86 -5.06 -21.16
CA MET A 312 1.58 -5.05 -22.60
C MET A 312 1.78 -6.44 -23.23
N PHE A 313 2.81 -7.18 -22.82
CA PHE A 313 2.97 -8.58 -23.21
C PHE A 313 1.80 -9.45 -22.73
N CYS A 314 1.52 -9.46 -21.41
CA CYS A 314 0.50 -10.33 -20.86
C CYS A 314 -0.90 -10.02 -21.41
N HIS A 315 -1.28 -8.74 -21.45
CA HIS A 315 -2.58 -8.31 -21.96
C HIS A 315 -2.68 -8.39 -23.48
N GLY A 316 -1.56 -8.23 -24.19
CA GLY A 316 -1.49 -8.42 -25.65
C GLY A 316 -1.77 -9.86 -26.05
N GLU A 317 -1.09 -10.83 -25.43
CA GLU A 317 -1.33 -12.26 -25.67
C GLU A 317 -2.76 -12.68 -25.24
N LEU A 318 -3.31 -12.09 -24.18
CA LEU A 318 -4.72 -12.27 -23.81
C LEU A 318 -5.66 -11.73 -24.89
N ALA A 319 -5.39 -10.55 -25.43
CA ALA A 319 -6.22 -9.92 -26.45
C ALA A 319 -6.18 -10.65 -27.79
N GLU A 320 -5.05 -11.26 -28.15
CA GLU A 320 -4.91 -12.11 -29.34
C GLU A 320 -5.60 -13.47 -29.17
N SER A 321 -5.63 -14.02 -27.94
CA SER A 321 -6.26 -15.30 -27.62
C SER A 321 -7.74 -15.20 -27.20
N LYS A 322 -8.36 -14.03 -27.36
CA LYS A 322 -9.77 -13.83 -27.00
C LYS A 322 -10.69 -14.71 -27.86
N PRO A 323 -11.71 -15.36 -27.27
CA PRO A 323 -12.66 -16.16 -28.04
C PRO A 323 -13.63 -15.28 -28.85
N ASP A 324 -14.40 -15.90 -29.75
CA ASP A 324 -15.47 -15.21 -30.47
C ASP A 324 -16.43 -14.52 -29.46
N PRO A 325 -16.77 -13.23 -29.62
CA PRO A 325 -17.66 -12.53 -28.67
C PRO A 325 -19.05 -13.15 -28.49
N ARG A 326 -19.53 -13.96 -29.44
CA ARG A 326 -20.78 -14.73 -29.32
C ARG A 326 -20.62 -16.03 -28.55
N ARG A 327 -19.38 -16.45 -28.31
CA ARG A 327 -19.01 -17.72 -27.70
C ARG A 327 -17.98 -17.46 -26.59
N GLY A 328 -18.44 -17.40 -25.34
CA GLY A 328 -17.56 -17.67 -24.19
C GLY A 328 -16.80 -16.45 -23.66
N LEU A 329 -17.16 -15.25 -24.10
CA LEU A 329 -16.61 -13.99 -23.62
C LEU A 329 -16.70 -13.84 -22.10
N ALA A 330 -17.84 -14.23 -21.51
CA ALA A 330 -18.03 -14.18 -20.06
C ALA A 330 -17.10 -15.16 -19.32
N PHE A 331 -16.86 -16.35 -19.88
CA PHE A 331 -15.92 -17.32 -19.33
C PHE A 331 -14.48 -16.83 -19.43
N PHE A 332 -14.09 -16.26 -20.57
CA PHE A 332 -12.77 -15.65 -20.76
C PHE A 332 -12.48 -14.57 -19.71
N TYR A 333 -13.41 -13.63 -19.52
CA TYR A 333 -13.28 -12.59 -18.51
C TYR A 333 -13.28 -13.14 -17.07
N LEU A 334 -14.02 -14.22 -16.79
CA LEU A 334 -13.96 -14.92 -15.52
C LEU A 334 -12.56 -15.52 -15.27
N MET A 335 -11.94 -16.11 -16.29
CA MET A 335 -10.56 -16.65 -16.18
C MET A 335 -9.52 -15.54 -15.98
N ILE A 336 -9.71 -14.38 -16.62
CA ILE A 336 -8.88 -13.19 -16.35
C ILE A 336 -9.05 -12.74 -14.89
N ALA A 337 -10.29 -12.64 -14.39
CA ALA A 337 -10.54 -12.25 -13.00
C ALA A 337 -9.96 -13.26 -12.00
N LEU A 338 -10.01 -14.57 -12.33
CA LEU A 338 -9.40 -15.63 -11.53
C LEU A 338 -7.88 -15.49 -11.50
N GLY A 339 -7.24 -15.29 -12.65
CA GLY A 339 -5.81 -15.00 -12.72
C GLY A 339 -5.45 -13.76 -11.92
N GLY A 340 -6.21 -12.68 -12.09
CA GLY A 340 -6.08 -11.45 -11.30
C GLY A 340 -6.01 -11.73 -9.80
N ALA A 341 -7.06 -12.35 -9.26
CA ALA A 341 -7.17 -12.70 -7.84
C ALA A 341 -6.04 -13.63 -7.36
N LEU A 342 -5.61 -14.62 -8.17
CA LEU A 342 -4.46 -15.48 -7.83
C LEU A 342 -3.16 -14.68 -7.72
N GLY A 343 -2.96 -13.69 -8.59
CA GLY A 343 -1.84 -12.75 -8.49
C GLY A 343 -1.84 -11.95 -7.19
N ALA A 344 -3.00 -11.44 -6.75
CA ALA A 344 -3.10 -10.77 -5.45
C ALA A 344 -2.98 -11.70 -4.25
N VAL A 345 -3.51 -12.92 -4.32
CA VAL A 345 -3.30 -13.93 -3.26
C VAL A 345 -1.81 -14.23 -3.12
N PHE A 346 -1.09 -14.35 -4.24
CA PHE A 346 0.35 -14.54 -4.22
C PHE A 346 1.08 -13.38 -3.52
N VAL A 347 0.86 -12.14 -3.94
CA VAL A 347 1.59 -10.98 -3.37
C VAL A 347 1.14 -10.63 -1.95
N GLY A 348 -0.16 -10.73 -1.66
CA GLY A 348 -0.74 -10.28 -0.39
C GLY A 348 -0.78 -11.31 0.73
N LEU A 349 -0.80 -12.60 0.41
CA LEU A 349 -0.87 -13.67 1.42
C LEU A 349 0.30 -14.63 1.32
N VAL A 350 0.63 -15.15 0.13
CA VAL A 350 1.65 -16.20 0.02
C VAL A 350 3.05 -15.62 0.22
N ALA A 351 3.43 -14.58 -0.51
CA ALA A 351 4.78 -14.02 -0.49
C ALA A 351 5.22 -13.53 0.91
N PRO A 352 4.40 -12.80 1.70
CA PRO A 352 4.80 -12.35 3.02
C PRO A 352 4.95 -13.49 4.06
N ASN A 353 4.24 -14.61 3.87
CA ASN A 353 4.29 -15.77 4.78
C ASN A 353 5.36 -16.79 4.36
N VAL A 354 5.76 -16.83 3.09
CA VAL A 354 6.76 -17.77 2.56
C VAL A 354 8.15 -17.14 2.47
N PHE A 355 8.24 -15.86 2.10
CA PHE A 355 9.51 -15.19 1.86
C PHE A 355 9.86 -14.22 2.98
N SER A 356 11.11 -14.30 3.46
CA SER A 356 11.66 -13.37 4.44
C SER A 356 12.16 -12.04 3.82
N THR A 357 11.95 -11.81 2.53
CA THR A 357 12.10 -10.51 1.82
C THR A 357 11.05 -10.40 0.71
N TYR A 358 11.05 -9.25 0.04
CA TYR A 358 10.29 -8.89 -1.14
C TYR A 358 10.75 -9.63 -2.42
N LEU A 359 10.58 -10.96 -2.48
CA LEU A 359 10.91 -11.76 -3.67
C LEU A 359 9.79 -11.79 -4.73
N GLU A 360 8.60 -11.28 -4.41
CA GLU A 360 7.45 -11.26 -5.33
C GLU A 360 7.74 -10.58 -6.67
N LEU A 361 8.52 -9.49 -6.68
CA LEU A 361 8.87 -8.76 -7.90
C LEU A 361 9.85 -9.57 -8.79
N PRO A 362 11.01 -10.01 -8.28
CA PRO A 362 11.91 -10.91 -9.02
C PRO A 362 11.22 -12.17 -9.54
N VAL A 363 10.36 -12.80 -8.72
CA VAL A 363 9.60 -13.99 -9.11
C VAL A 363 8.61 -13.66 -10.22
N GLY A 364 7.85 -12.56 -10.09
CA GLY A 364 6.86 -12.13 -11.07
C GLY A 364 7.47 -11.82 -12.44
N ILE A 365 8.58 -11.07 -12.48
CA ILE A 365 9.22 -10.70 -13.75
C ILE A 365 9.90 -11.90 -14.42
N THR A 366 10.48 -12.79 -13.61
CA THR A 366 11.05 -14.05 -14.10
C THR A 366 9.94 -14.95 -14.67
N ALA A 367 8.80 -15.06 -14.00
CA ALA A 367 7.64 -15.80 -14.51
C ALA A 367 7.14 -15.23 -15.85
N CYS A 368 7.13 -13.89 -16.01
CA CYS A 368 6.75 -13.24 -17.26
C CYS A 368 7.68 -13.61 -18.42
N VAL A 369 9.00 -13.58 -18.19
CA VAL A 369 10.00 -13.99 -19.20
C VAL A 369 9.82 -15.46 -19.58
N LEU A 370 9.60 -16.35 -18.60
CA LEU A 370 9.38 -17.77 -18.86
C LEU A 370 8.11 -18.03 -19.66
N LEU A 371 7.02 -17.30 -19.39
CA LEU A 371 5.80 -17.38 -20.20
C LEU A 371 6.06 -16.96 -21.65
N ALA A 372 6.83 -15.89 -21.87
CA ALA A 372 7.22 -15.48 -23.23
C ALA A 372 8.06 -16.54 -23.95
N LEU A 373 9.04 -17.13 -23.26
CA LEU A 373 9.84 -18.23 -23.81
C LEU A 373 9.00 -19.47 -24.10
N ALA A 374 8.00 -19.78 -23.26
CA ALA A 374 7.06 -20.87 -23.49
C ALA A 374 6.26 -20.68 -24.78
N LEU A 375 5.77 -19.46 -25.03
CA LEU A 375 5.00 -19.11 -26.23
C LEU A 375 5.87 -19.04 -27.49
N LEU A 376 7.16 -18.70 -27.37
CA LEU A 376 8.10 -18.69 -28.50
C LEU A 376 8.58 -20.08 -28.91
N PHE A 377 8.97 -20.90 -27.94
CA PHE A 377 9.72 -22.13 -28.18
C PHE A 377 8.93 -23.41 -27.85
N GLY A 378 7.69 -23.29 -27.36
CA GLY A 378 6.84 -24.43 -27.05
C GLY A 378 7.39 -25.34 -25.95
N PHE A 379 8.12 -24.78 -24.97
CA PHE A 379 8.77 -25.59 -23.93
C PHE A 379 7.77 -26.40 -23.10
N PRO A 380 8.09 -27.68 -22.76
CA PRO A 380 7.27 -28.45 -21.84
C PRO A 380 7.31 -27.81 -20.44
N ALA A 381 6.17 -27.80 -19.75
CA ALA A 381 6.00 -27.15 -18.44
C ALA A 381 7.11 -27.52 -17.43
N ARG A 382 7.56 -28.78 -17.43
CA ARG A 382 8.65 -29.28 -16.54
C ARG A 382 10.02 -28.62 -16.82
N ARG A 383 10.29 -28.17 -18.03
CA ARG A 383 11.55 -27.46 -18.37
C ARG A 383 11.47 -25.99 -17.93
N LEU A 384 10.32 -25.35 -18.13
CA LEU A 384 10.08 -23.97 -17.68
C LEU A 384 10.16 -23.85 -16.15
N VAL A 385 9.56 -24.79 -15.42
CA VAL A 385 9.64 -24.83 -13.95
C VAL A 385 11.09 -24.97 -13.48
N ARG A 386 11.91 -25.81 -14.13
CA ARG A 386 13.34 -25.96 -13.78
C ARG A 386 14.14 -24.69 -14.04
N LEU A 387 13.94 -24.04 -15.19
CA LEU A 387 14.61 -22.78 -15.53
C LEU A 387 14.20 -21.65 -14.59
N GLY A 388 12.91 -21.56 -14.27
CA GLY A 388 12.40 -20.56 -13.32
C GLY A 388 12.90 -20.79 -11.90
N LEU A 389 12.90 -22.04 -11.44
CA LEU A 389 13.46 -22.39 -10.14
C LEU A 389 14.94 -22.06 -10.09
N PHE A 390 15.71 -22.38 -11.13
CA PHE A 390 17.13 -22.03 -11.20
C PHE A 390 17.36 -20.51 -11.17
N ALA A 391 16.61 -19.74 -11.96
CA ALA A 391 16.73 -18.27 -11.98
C ALA A 391 16.37 -17.64 -10.63
N VAL A 392 15.29 -18.10 -9.98
CA VAL A 392 14.91 -17.64 -8.64
C VAL A 392 15.95 -18.03 -7.61
N LEU A 393 16.45 -19.27 -7.64
CA LEU A 393 17.50 -19.72 -6.70
C LEU A 393 18.80 -18.95 -6.91
N ALA A 394 19.20 -18.68 -8.16
CA ALA A 394 20.38 -17.88 -8.47
C ALA A 394 20.23 -16.44 -7.97
N PHE A 395 19.05 -15.83 -8.15
CA PHE A 395 18.75 -14.50 -7.62
C PHE A 395 18.76 -14.47 -6.08
N VAL A 396 18.15 -15.48 -5.43
CA VAL A 396 18.17 -15.63 -3.97
C VAL A 396 19.60 -15.83 -3.47
N PHE A 397 20.40 -16.63 -4.16
CA PHE A 397 21.80 -16.85 -3.81
C PHE A 397 22.61 -15.55 -3.94
N ALA A 398 22.47 -14.83 -5.06
CA ALA A 398 23.14 -13.54 -5.28
C ALA A 398 22.78 -12.50 -4.20
N THR A 399 21.50 -12.39 -3.82
CA THR A 399 21.06 -11.46 -2.77
C THR A 399 21.47 -11.91 -1.35
N ARG A 400 21.69 -13.21 -1.13
CA ARG A 400 22.14 -13.75 0.17
C ARG A 400 23.64 -13.61 0.40
N TYR A 401 24.45 -13.79 -0.64
CA TYR A 401 25.91 -13.84 -0.55
C TYR A 401 26.61 -12.61 -1.15
N GLY A 402 25.88 -11.70 -1.80
CA GLY A 402 26.44 -10.47 -2.39
C GLY A 402 26.73 -9.36 -1.38
N SER A 403 26.10 -9.37 -0.20
CA SER A 403 26.39 -8.43 0.88
C SER A 403 27.50 -9.01 1.76
N GLY A 404 28.69 -8.43 1.76
CA GLY A 404 29.82 -8.86 2.61
C GLY A 404 29.60 -8.71 4.12
N ASP A 405 28.41 -8.25 4.54
CA ASP A 405 28.00 -8.09 5.93
C ASP A 405 27.44 -9.39 6.51
N ALA A 406 27.76 -9.69 7.77
CA ALA A 406 27.19 -10.84 8.46
C ALA A 406 25.71 -10.57 8.79
N GLN A 407 24.79 -11.25 8.12
CA GLN A 407 23.35 -11.16 8.39
C GLN A 407 22.99 -11.94 9.66
N VAL A 408 22.57 -11.24 10.72
CA VAL A 408 22.28 -11.81 12.05
C VAL A 408 20.82 -12.27 12.16
N VAL A 409 19.88 -11.47 11.66
CA VAL A 409 18.44 -11.76 11.72
C VAL A 409 17.77 -11.28 10.43
N ARG A 410 16.79 -12.05 9.94
CA ARG A 410 15.91 -11.63 8.86
C ARG A 410 14.51 -12.20 9.06
N THR A 411 13.52 -11.32 9.15
CA THR A 411 12.11 -11.71 9.34
C THR A 411 11.21 -10.76 8.57
N ARG A 412 10.03 -11.22 8.14
CA ARG A 412 9.03 -10.42 7.46
C ARG A 412 7.67 -10.71 8.06
N ASN A 413 6.87 -9.66 8.26
CA ASN A 413 5.47 -9.77 8.64
C ASN A 413 4.64 -8.69 7.94
N PHE A 414 3.41 -8.48 8.41
CA PHE A 414 2.46 -7.51 7.87
C PHE A 414 3.00 -6.06 7.80
N TYR A 415 3.87 -5.68 8.75
CA TYR A 415 4.37 -4.31 8.87
C TYR A 415 5.63 -4.05 8.04
N GLY A 416 6.34 -5.09 7.61
CA GLY A 416 7.55 -4.93 6.82
C GLY A 416 8.52 -6.11 6.95
N ALA A 417 9.69 -5.96 6.32
CA ALA A 417 10.80 -6.89 6.40
C ALA A 417 11.92 -6.28 7.25
N LEU A 418 12.27 -6.94 8.36
CA LEU A 418 13.35 -6.54 9.24
C LEU A 418 14.61 -7.31 8.93
N GLN A 419 15.74 -6.60 8.98
CA GLN A 419 17.06 -7.19 8.84
C GLN A 419 18.03 -6.61 9.85
N VAL A 420 18.83 -7.48 10.46
CA VAL A 420 19.96 -7.09 11.30
C VAL A 420 21.25 -7.49 10.59
N ARG A 421 22.16 -6.53 10.41
CA ARG A 421 23.46 -6.71 9.77
C ARG A 421 24.55 -6.26 10.72
N ASP A 422 25.62 -7.04 10.82
CA ASP A 422 26.86 -6.61 11.48
C ASP A 422 27.85 -6.15 10.39
N ARG A 423 28.46 -4.98 10.60
CA ARG A 423 29.48 -4.38 9.72
C ARG A 423 30.63 -3.79 10.53
N GLY A 424 31.77 -3.59 9.87
CA GLY A 424 32.99 -3.09 10.53
C GLY A 424 33.73 -4.18 11.33
N ALA A 425 34.79 -3.79 12.04
CA ALA A 425 35.64 -4.71 12.81
C ALA A 425 36.20 -4.03 14.08
N GLY A 426 36.48 -4.81 15.12
CA GLY A 426 37.05 -4.29 16.37
C GLY A 426 36.16 -3.23 17.04
N GLU A 427 36.75 -2.09 17.43
CA GLU A 427 36.05 -0.98 18.12
C GLU A 427 35.07 -0.20 17.23
N THR A 428 35.12 -0.40 15.91
CA THR A 428 34.16 0.18 14.96
C THR A 428 33.12 -0.84 14.49
N ALA A 429 33.16 -2.08 15.01
CA ALA A 429 32.15 -3.07 14.71
C ALA A 429 30.78 -2.62 15.24
N VAL A 430 29.79 -2.58 14.35
CA VAL A 430 28.43 -2.17 14.67
C VAL A 430 27.42 -3.17 14.17
N ARG A 431 26.30 -3.20 14.87
CA ARG A 431 25.08 -3.89 14.49
C ARG A 431 24.03 -2.88 14.07
N ALA A 432 23.46 -3.02 12.88
CA ALA A 432 22.46 -2.11 12.33
C ALA A 432 21.12 -2.83 12.12
N LEU A 433 20.03 -2.19 12.52
CA LEU A 433 18.66 -2.61 12.25
C LEU A 433 18.14 -1.88 11.02
N TYR A 434 17.62 -2.64 10.06
CA TYR A 434 16.91 -2.13 8.89
C TYR A 434 15.47 -2.63 8.88
N ASN A 435 14.54 -1.78 8.47
CA ASN A 435 13.20 -2.15 8.03
C ASN A 435 13.08 -1.74 6.56
N GLY A 436 12.87 -2.70 5.68
CA GLY A 436 13.03 -2.47 4.24
C GLY A 436 14.44 -1.95 3.93
N ARG A 437 14.52 -0.68 3.53
CA ARG A 437 15.78 0.02 3.19
C ARG A 437 16.15 1.11 4.20
N THR A 438 15.28 1.38 5.17
CA THR A 438 15.49 2.44 6.17
C THR A 438 16.25 1.90 7.37
N LEU A 439 17.24 2.65 7.82
CA LEU A 439 17.98 2.40 9.05
C LEU A 439 17.09 2.77 10.25
N HIS A 440 16.95 1.88 11.23
CA HIS A 440 16.16 2.11 12.46
C HIS A 440 17.01 2.04 13.74
N GLY A 441 18.33 2.01 13.59
CA GLY A 441 19.26 2.12 14.71
C GLY A 441 20.56 1.35 14.45
N VAL A 442 21.62 1.82 15.11
CA VAL A 442 22.97 1.23 15.04
C VAL A 442 23.47 1.06 16.47
N GLN A 443 24.11 -0.05 16.81
CA GLN A 443 24.76 -0.21 18.10
C GLN A 443 26.19 -0.67 17.93
N PHE A 444 27.12 -0.02 18.62
CA PHE A 444 28.48 -0.52 18.72
C PHE A 444 28.51 -1.86 19.47
N LEU A 445 29.22 -2.83 18.89
CA LEU A 445 29.44 -4.13 19.52
C LEU A 445 30.49 -4.04 20.62
N SER A 446 31.41 -3.07 20.52
CA SER A 446 32.37 -2.74 21.58
C SER A 446 31.66 -2.39 22.91
N PRO A 447 32.06 -2.98 24.05
CA PRO A 447 31.44 -2.68 25.35
C PRO A 447 31.56 -1.22 25.77
N SER A 448 32.69 -0.56 25.47
CA SER A 448 32.95 0.84 25.85
C SER A 448 32.04 1.83 25.12
N ARG A 449 31.57 1.46 23.92
CA ARG A 449 30.73 2.31 23.05
C ARG A 449 29.28 1.84 22.94
N SER A 450 28.94 0.71 23.55
CA SER A 450 27.64 0.04 23.48
C SER A 450 26.44 0.90 23.90
N ARG A 451 26.67 1.91 24.75
CA ARG A 451 25.67 2.85 25.27
C ARG A 451 25.67 4.21 24.59
N LEU A 452 26.52 4.43 23.58
CA LEU A 452 26.48 5.66 22.81
C LEU A 452 25.15 5.72 22.04
N ALA A 453 24.52 6.89 22.07
CA ALA A 453 23.39 7.16 21.23
C ALA A 453 23.87 7.48 19.80
N THR A 454 23.29 6.80 18.83
CA THR A 454 23.74 6.71 17.43
C THR A 454 22.56 6.98 16.48
N ALA A 455 22.80 6.86 15.18
CA ALA A 455 21.84 7.11 14.12
C ALA A 455 21.20 8.49 14.30
N PHE A 456 19.88 8.57 14.40
CA PHE A 456 19.13 9.83 14.49
C PHE A 456 19.04 10.42 15.91
N PHE A 457 19.64 9.74 16.89
CA PHE A 457 19.41 9.99 18.31
C PHE A 457 20.67 10.45 19.04
N SER A 458 21.62 11.11 18.37
CA SER A 458 22.85 11.60 19.02
C SER A 458 22.55 12.60 20.13
N ALA A 459 23.51 12.87 21.02
CA ALA A 459 23.38 13.88 22.08
C ALA A 459 23.06 15.28 21.51
N GLU A 460 23.59 15.59 20.33
CA GLU A 460 23.36 16.85 19.64
C GLU A 460 22.00 16.92 18.92
N SER A 461 21.32 15.78 18.72
CA SER A 461 19.99 15.70 18.10
C SER A 461 18.94 16.46 18.90
N GLY A 462 17.84 16.87 18.26
CA GLY A 462 16.75 17.57 18.96
C GLY A 462 16.24 16.78 20.18
N VAL A 463 16.01 15.47 20.04
CA VAL A 463 15.61 14.61 21.17
C VAL A 463 16.73 14.41 22.19
N GLY A 464 17.99 14.27 21.73
CA GLY A 464 19.14 14.14 22.62
C GLY A 464 19.27 15.35 23.53
N ARG A 465 19.14 16.56 22.98
CA ARG A 465 19.16 17.82 23.73
C ARG A 465 18.02 17.91 24.74
N VAL A 466 16.79 17.54 24.36
CA VAL A 466 15.65 17.50 25.28
C VAL A 466 15.89 16.53 26.44
N LEU A 467 16.36 15.32 26.13
CA LEU A 467 16.60 14.28 27.13
C LEU A 467 17.86 14.56 27.97
N GLU A 468 18.80 15.38 27.52
CA GLU A 468 19.96 15.79 28.30
C GLU A 468 19.72 17.03 29.16
N SER A 469 19.04 18.06 28.63
CA SER A 469 18.81 19.35 29.30
C SER A 469 17.86 19.22 30.50
N ARG A 470 16.82 18.38 30.37
CA ARG A 470 15.84 18.15 31.44
C ARG A 470 16.29 16.98 32.33
N ARG A 471 16.98 17.33 33.42
CA ARG A 471 17.40 16.39 34.48
C ARG A 471 16.46 16.34 35.69
N THR A 472 15.15 16.41 35.47
CA THR A 472 14.18 16.22 36.54
C THR A 472 14.30 14.80 37.10
N PRO A 473 14.40 14.62 38.43
CA PRO A 473 14.45 13.29 39.04
C PRO A 473 13.17 12.50 38.76
N GLY A 474 13.31 11.24 38.35
CA GLY A 474 12.17 10.34 38.18
C GLY A 474 11.25 10.69 36.99
N ARG A 475 11.83 11.19 35.91
CA ARG A 475 11.06 11.57 34.71
C ARG A 475 10.37 10.37 34.07
N ARG A 476 9.20 10.61 33.50
CA ARG A 476 8.40 9.66 32.74
C ARG A 476 8.46 10.05 31.27
N VAL A 477 9.05 9.19 30.45
CA VAL A 477 9.19 9.40 29.01
C VAL A 477 8.34 8.36 28.27
N ALA A 478 7.44 8.83 27.40
CA ALA A 478 6.74 7.98 26.46
C ALA A 478 7.44 8.07 25.10
N ILE A 479 7.70 6.93 24.47
CA ILE A 479 8.29 6.86 23.13
C ILE A 479 7.35 6.06 22.24
N ILE A 480 6.80 6.69 21.21
CA ILE A 480 6.03 6.04 20.16
C ILE A 480 7.02 5.60 19.07
N GLY A 481 7.24 4.30 18.94
CA GLY A 481 8.34 3.68 18.20
C GLY A 481 9.38 3.05 19.13
N LEU A 482 10.04 1.99 18.67
CA LEU A 482 11.13 1.34 19.42
C LEU A 482 12.45 1.29 18.65
N GLY A 483 12.40 0.92 17.36
CA GLY A 483 13.60 0.71 16.55
C GLY A 483 14.57 -0.29 17.19
N ALA A 484 15.86 0.04 17.22
CA ALA A 484 16.87 -0.75 17.95
C ALA A 484 16.78 -0.58 19.48
N GLY A 485 15.99 0.37 19.98
CA GLY A 485 15.91 0.75 21.39
C GLY A 485 16.88 1.87 21.81
N THR A 486 17.50 2.57 20.86
CA THR A 486 18.59 3.55 21.11
C THR A 486 18.23 4.59 22.16
N LEU A 487 17.01 5.11 22.17
CA LEU A 487 16.59 6.14 23.13
C LEU A 487 16.64 5.67 24.60
N ALA A 488 16.68 4.36 24.86
CA ALA A 488 16.83 3.81 26.20
C ALA A 488 18.20 4.15 26.84
N THR A 489 19.21 4.56 26.07
CA THR A 489 20.52 5.01 26.58
C THR A 489 20.42 6.26 27.44
N TYR A 490 19.43 7.11 27.18
CA TYR A 490 19.17 8.33 27.96
C TYR A 490 18.51 8.06 29.31
N GLY A 491 18.06 6.83 29.55
CA GLY A 491 17.44 6.44 30.81
C GLY A 491 18.40 6.53 32.00
N ARG A 492 17.98 7.19 33.08
CA ARG A 492 18.73 7.32 34.33
C ARG A 492 18.05 6.52 35.45
N ARG A 493 18.79 6.24 36.52
CA ARG A 493 18.21 5.61 37.71
C ARG A 493 17.05 6.43 38.26
N GLY A 494 15.90 5.78 38.43
CA GLY A 494 14.66 6.39 38.89
C GLY A 494 13.71 6.82 37.75
N ASP A 495 14.21 6.96 36.52
CA ASP A 495 13.37 7.29 35.37
C ASP A 495 12.50 6.10 34.95
N TYR A 496 11.40 6.41 34.27
CA TYR A 496 10.50 5.44 33.65
C TYR A 496 10.32 5.72 32.18
N PHE A 497 10.67 4.75 31.33
CA PHE A 497 10.60 4.84 29.88
C PHE A 497 9.57 3.83 29.38
N ARG A 498 8.56 4.31 28.66
CA ARG A 498 7.50 3.48 28.11
C ARG A 498 7.49 3.57 26.59
N PHE A 499 7.79 2.44 25.94
CA PHE A 499 7.83 2.33 24.49
C PHE A 499 6.51 1.75 23.97
N TYR A 500 6.02 2.28 22.85
CA TYR A 500 4.87 1.75 22.12
C TYR A 500 5.31 1.32 20.74
N GLU A 501 5.18 0.03 20.43
CA GLU A 501 5.64 -0.54 19.17
C GLU A 501 4.53 -1.39 18.54
N ILE A 502 4.18 -1.09 17.29
CA ILE A 502 3.09 -1.78 16.58
C ILE A 502 3.55 -3.11 16.00
N ASN A 503 4.84 -3.22 15.65
CA ASN A 503 5.41 -4.39 15.01
C ASN A 503 6.03 -5.33 16.06
N PRO A 504 5.42 -6.51 16.34
CA PRO A 504 5.95 -7.44 17.34
C PRO A 504 7.34 -7.98 17.00
N ALA A 505 7.73 -7.99 15.72
CA ALA A 505 9.06 -8.42 15.32
C ALA A 505 10.15 -7.41 15.72
N VAL A 506 9.84 -6.10 15.76
CA VAL A 506 10.78 -5.07 16.24
C VAL A 506 11.05 -5.27 17.73
N ILE A 507 10.02 -5.56 18.54
CA ILE A 507 10.17 -5.83 19.97
C ILE A 507 11.11 -7.02 20.20
N GLN A 508 10.92 -8.12 19.47
CA GLN A 508 11.77 -9.30 19.59
C GLN A 508 13.23 -9.00 19.19
N VAL A 509 13.43 -8.25 18.10
CA VAL A 509 14.76 -7.90 17.61
C VAL A 509 15.48 -6.94 18.56
N ALA A 510 14.82 -5.87 19.01
CA ALA A 510 15.36 -4.92 19.98
C ALA A 510 15.77 -5.59 21.29
N SER A 511 14.98 -6.57 21.76
CA SER A 511 15.23 -7.26 23.03
C SER A 511 16.31 -8.35 22.94
N ARG A 512 16.55 -8.94 21.76
CA ARG A 512 17.46 -10.10 21.58
C ARG A 512 18.75 -9.76 20.85
N ALA A 513 18.68 -8.89 19.84
CA ALA A 513 19.81 -8.55 18.98
C ALA A 513 20.56 -7.30 19.46
N PHE A 514 19.91 -6.44 20.25
CA PHE A 514 20.48 -5.20 20.77
C PHE A 514 20.50 -5.20 22.30
N ARG A 515 21.38 -4.38 22.88
CA ARG A 515 21.59 -4.29 24.34
C ARG A 515 20.98 -3.05 24.97
N PHE A 516 20.47 -2.09 24.19
CA PHE A 516 20.02 -0.79 24.70
C PHE A 516 18.96 -0.90 25.80
N LEU A 517 17.93 -1.73 25.62
CA LEU A 517 16.89 -1.93 26.63
C LEU A 517 17.44 -2.58 27.91
N ALA A 518 18.30 -3.59 27.77
CA ALA A 518 18.89 -4.32 28.87
C ALA A 518 19.93 -3.50 29.66
N GLU A 519 20.61 -2.57 28.99
CA GLU A 519 21.64 -1.71 29.58
C GLU A 519 21.12 -0.35 30.06
N SER A 520 19.85 -0.04 29.82
CA SER A 520 19.24 1.20 30.31
C SER A 520 19.30 1.27 31.84
N GLN A 521 19.54 2.47 32.37
CA GLN A 521 19.48 2.70 33.81
C GLN A 521 18.07 3.06 34.30
N ALA A 522 17.14 3.31 33.37
CA ALA A 522 15.73 3.54 33.65
C ALA A 522 14.96 2.21 33.72
N ARG A 523 13.79 2.23 34.35
CA ARG A 523 12.82 1.15 34.15
C ARG A 523 12.21 1.29 32.76
N THR A 524 12.34 0.25 31.93
CA THR A 524 11.80 0.21 30.57
C THR A 524 10.64 -0.78 30.48
N ASP A 525 9.50 -0.33 29.94
CA ASP A 525 8.37 -1.20 29.60
C ASP A 525 8.01 -1.02 28.11
N VAL A 526 7.65 -2.09 27.42
CA VAL A 526 7.26 -2.06 25.99
C VAL A 526 5.82 -2.55 25.85
N VAL A 527 4.97 -1.73 25.20
CA VAL A 527 3.57 -2.04 24.91
C VAL A 527 3.43 -2.35 23.43
N LEU A 528 2.90 -3.54 23.11
CA LEU A 528 2.57 -3.92 21.74
C LEU A 528 1.26 -3.25 21.30
N GLY A 529 1.30 -2.43 20.26
CA GLY A 529 0.12 -1.79 19.69
C GLY A 529 0.43 -0.50 18.95
N ASP A 530 -0.59 0.07 18.29
CA ASP A 530 -0.48 1.41 17.71
C ASP A 530 -0.21 2.45 18.82
N GLY A 531 0.84 3.25 18.64
CA GLY A 531 1.32 4.14 19.70
C GLY A 531 0.35 5.26 20.05
N ARG A 532 -0.41 5.80 19.08
CA ARG A 532 -1.44 6.81 19.38
C ARG A 532 -2.57 6.21 20.20
N LEU A 533 -3.09 5.06 19.77
CA LEU A 533 -4.22 4.40 20.42
C LEU A 533 -3.86 3.86 21.81
N ALA A 534 -2.66 3.30 21.97
CA ALA A 534 -2.17 2.81 23.25
C ALA A 534 -1.91 3.97 24.23
N LEU A 535 -1.29 5.06 23.77
CA LEU A 535 -1.03 6.24 24.59
C LEU A 535 -2.33 6.92 25.07
N GLN A 536 -3.40 6.87 24.28
CA GLN A 536 -4.71 7.40 24.70
C GLN A 536 -5.29 6.69 25.92
N GLN A 537 -4.90 5.43 26.16
CA GLN A 537 -5.34 4.66 27.33
C GLN A 537 -4.55 5.02 28.60
N GLU A 538 -3.44 5.73 28.47
CA GLU A 538 -2.67 6.21 29.62
C GLU A 538 -3.40 7.36 30.34
N PRO A 539 -3.20 7.50 31.67
CA PRO A 539 -3.77 8.62 32.42
C PRO A 539 -3.30 9.98 31.88
N LEU A 540 -4.12 11.01 32.07
CA LEU A 540 -3.74 12.39 31.74
C LEU A 540 -2.51 12.83 32.54
N GLN A 541 -1.72 13.75 31.96
CA GLN A 541 -0.52 14.32 32.61
C GLN A 541 0.46 13.27 33.19
N SER A 542 0.64 12.17 32.49
CA SER A 542 1.48 11.04 32.91
C SER A 542 2.94 11.16 32.52
N PHE A 543 3.29 12.04 31.57
CA PHE A 543 4.61 12.09 30.96
C PHE A 543 5.21 13.49 30.99
N ASP A 544 6.52 13.57 31.19
CA ASP A 544 7.30 14.81 31.09
C ASP A 544 7.75 15.05 29.64
N VAL A 545 8.01 13.96 28.91
CA VAL A 545 8.40 13.99 27.50
C VAL A 545 7.64 12.91 26.74
N ILE A 546 7.09 13.27 25.58
CA ILE A 546 6.60 12.33 24.57
C ILE A 546 7.52 12.46 23.36
N VAL A 547 8.07 11.34 22.92
CA VAL A 547 8.90 11.24 21.71
C VAL A 547 8.12 10.49 20.64
N LEU A 548 7.98 11.08 19.45
CA LEU A 548 7.39 10.46 18.28
C LEU A 548 8.50 10.06 17.31
N ASP A 549 8.76 8.77 17.22
CA ASP A 549 9.75 8.13 16.34
C ASP A 549 9.15 6.85 15.70
N ALA A 550 7.88 6.93 15.32
CA ALA A 550 7.19 5.83 14.65
C ALA A 550 7.26 6.02 13.15
N PHE A 551 8.35 5.58 12.54
CA PHE A 551 8.50 5.56 11.10
C PHE A 551 7.95 4.27 10.50
N SER A 552 7.15 4.44 9.44
CA SER A 552 6.92 3.41 8.45
C SER A 552 7.84 3.71 7.27
N ASP A 553 8.98 3.03 7.21
CA ASP A 553 10.04 3.30 6.25
C ASP A 553 10.55 4.76 6.38
N ASP A 554 10.45 5.60 5.33
CA ASP A 554 10.97 6.97 5.29
C ASP A 554 9.92 8.06 5.61
N SER A 555 8.81 7.68 6.25
CA SER A 555 7.72 8.60 6.60
C SER A 555 7.04 8.30 7.93
N ILE A 556 6.50 9.35 8.55
CA ILE A 556 5.66 9.25 9.73
C ILE A 556 4.22 8.96 9.28
N PRO A 557 3.55 7.94 9.83
CA PRO A 557 2.15 7.69 9.58
C PRO A 557 1.29 8.94 9.85
N ILE A 558 0.48 9.32 8.86
CA ILE A 558 -0.33 10.55 8.88
C ILE A 558 -1.14 10.68 10.17
N HIS A 559 -1.72 9.58 10.67
CA HIS A 559 -2.58 9.61 11.84
C HIS A 559 -1.85 9.95 13.14
N LEU A 560 -0.52 9.99 13.14
CA LEU A 560 0.29 10.47 14.26
C LEU A 560 0.55 11.97 14.18
N LEU A 561 0.31 12.59 13.02
CA LEU A 561 0.48 14.00 12.70
C LEU A 561 -0.86 14.67 12.37
N THR A 562 -1.86 14.46 13.23
CA THR A 562 -3.15 15.16 13.12
C THR A 562 -3.36 16.07 14.33
N ARG A 563 -4.24 17.07 14.17
CA ARG A 563 -4.63 17.95 15.26
C ARG A 563 -5.15 17.16 16.45
N GLU A 564 -6.01 16.16 16.21
CA GLU A 564 -6.57 15.29 17.24
C GLU A 564 -5.50 14.44 17.92
N ALA A 565 -4.48 13.99 17.18
CA ALA A 565 -3.34 13.28 17.77
C ALA A 565 -2.53 14.19 18.69
N PHE A 566 -2.21 15.42 18.24
CA PHE A 566 -1.47 16.39 19.04
C PHE A 566 -2.23 16.81 20.30
N GLU A 567 -3.54 17.05 20.20
CA GLU A 567 -4.41 17.29 21.37
C GLU A 567 -4.29 16.14 22.38
N GLY A 568 -4.34 14.89 21.89
CA GLY A 568 -4.13 13.70 22.72
C GLY A 568 -2.75 13.69 23.41
N TYR A 569 -1.68 14.01 22.68
CA TYR A 569 -0.32 14.05 23.22
C TYR A 569 -0.19 15.11 24.32
N PHE A 570 -0.65 16.34 24.07
CA PHE A 570 -0.57 17.44 25.05
C PHE A 570 -1.43 17.19 26.29
N GLN A 571 -2.56 16.48 26.17
CA GLN A 571 -3.34 16.05 27.33
C GLN A 571 -2.60 15.02 28.22
N ARG A 572 -1.66 14.25 27.66
CA ARG A 572 -0.85 13.26 28.41
C ARG A 572 0.47 13.84 28.92
N LEU A 573 0.89 14.99 28.41
CA LEU A 573 2.01 15.75 28.94
C LEU A 573 1.62 16.47 30.23
N ARG A 574 2.54 16.49 31.19
CA ARG A 574 2.47 17.37 32.37
C ARG A 574 2.63 18.83 31.97
N GLY A 575 2.29 19.75 32.88
CA GLY A 575 2.58 21.17 32.70
C GLY A 575 4.08 21.39 32.43
N GLY A 576 4.40 22.13 31.36
CA GLY A 576 5.78 22.32 30.89
C GLY A 576 6.42 21.09 30.22
N GLY A 577 5.64 20.05 29.91
CA GLY A 577 6.09 18.87 29.18
C GLY A 577 6.38 19.16 27.70
N ILE A 578 7.18 18.28 27.09
CA ILE A 578 7.71 18.47 25.73
C ILE A 578 7.26 17.33 24.82
N LEU A 579 6.83 17.68 23.61
CA LEU A 579 6.62 16.75 22.50
C LEU A 579 7.80 16.89 21.52
N ALA A 580 8.60 15.83 21.38
CA ALA A 580 9.70 15.78 20.42
C ALA A 580 9.32 14.85 19.26
N ILE A 581 9.38 15.35 18.03
CA ILE A 581 8.97 14.60 16.83
C ILE A 581 10.16 14.51 15.90
N HIS A 582 10.55 13.28 15.58
CA HIS A 582 11.53 13.04 14.53
C HIS A 582 10.84 13.23 13.18
N ILE A 583 11.32 14.15 12.34
CA ILE A 583 10.69 14.55 11.07
C ILE A 583 11.60 14.34 9.84
N THR A 584 12.72 13.65 10.00
CA THR A 584 13.62 13.32 8.89
C THR A 584 12.88 12.51 7.83
N SER A 585 12.87 13.02 6.60
CA SER A 585 12.35 12.31 5.44
C SER A 585 13.09 12.76 4.18
N ARG A 586 13.43 11.82 3.30
CA ARG A 586 14.10 12.16 2.03
C ARG A 586 13.13 12.77 1.01
N TYR A 587 11.83 12.53 1.16
CA TYR A 587 10.82 12.86 0.15
C TYR A 587 9.75 13.83 0.63
N LEU A 588 9.52 13.92 1.95
CA LEU A 588 8.52 14.79 2.54
C LEU A 588 9.19 15.95 3.29
N ASP A 589 8.62 17.13 3.16
CA ASP A 589 8.92 18.32 3.95
C ASP A 589 7.82 18.48 5.02
N LEU A 590 8.12 17.99 6.23
CA LEU A 590 7.16 17.95 7.33
C LEU A 590 7.20 19.21 8.22
N ASP A 591 8.16 20.10 8.03
CA ASP A 591 8.26 21.38 8.73
C ASP A 591 6.91 22.14 8.72
N PRO A 592 6.32 22.45 7.54
CA PRO A 592 5.08 23.22 7.51
C PRO A 592 3.90 22.48 8.15
N VAL A 593 3.90 21.14 8.15
CA VAL A 593 2.84 20.33 8.79
C VAL A 593 2.90 20.52 10.29
N VAL A 594 4.09 20.38 10.88
CA VAL A 594 4.26 20.50 12.33
C VAL A 594 4.03 21.94 12.79
N GLU A 595 4.49 22.94 12.03
CA GLU A 595 4.20 24.35 12.29
C GLU A 595 2.70 24.65 12.27
N ALA A 596 1.97 24.16 11.26
CA ALA A 596 0.53 24.34 11.16
C ALA A 596 -0.22 23.68 12.33
N LEU A 597 0.19 22.48 12.75
CA LEU A 597 -0.38 21.77 13.89
C LEU A 597 -0.09 22.51 15.21
N ALA A 598 1.16 22.93 15.43
CA ALA A 598 1.56 23.71 16.59
C ALA A 598 0.76 25.01 16.69
N GLY A 599 0.65 25.76 15.59
CA GLY A 599 -0.14 26.99 15.51
C GLY A 599 -1.62 26.77 15.82
N SER A 600 -2.21 25.66 15.35
CA SER A 600 -3.62 25.32 15.61
C SER A 600 -3.93 25.04 17.09
N LEU A 601 -2.91 24.71 17.88
CA LEU A 601 -3.01 24.42 19.31
C LEU A 601 -2.31 25.47 20.18
N GLN A 602 -1.87 26.59 19.58
CA GLN A 602 -1.14 27.67 20.25
C GLN A 602 0.10 27.17 20.99
N LYS A 603 0.84 26.24 20.38
CA LYS A 603 2.10 25.70 20.92
C LYS A 603 3.29 26.29 20.18
N ASN A 604 4.41 26.38 20.89
CA ASN A 604 5.69 26.79 20.33
C ASN A 604 6.34 25.59 19.65
N VAL A 605 7.05 25.82 18.55
CA VAL A 605 7.82 24.80 17.83
C VAL A 605 9.23 25.33 17.56
N LEU A 606 10.23 24.47 17.78
CA LEU A 606 11.62 24.69 17.39
C LEU A 606 12.04 23.55 16.46
N LEU A 607 12.55 23.90 15.28
CA LEU A 607 13.09 22.93 14.32
C LEU A 607 14.60 22.82 14.55
N ILE A 608 15.10 21.60 14.77
CA ILE A 608 16.51 21.32 15.05
C ILE A 608 17.00 20.31 14.02
N TYR A 609 17.92 20.74 13.15
CA TYR A 609 18.53 19.90 12.13
C TYR A 609 19.97 19.56 12.51
N ASN A 610 20.31 18.30 12.35
CA ASN A 610 21.62 17.76 12.69
C ASN A 610 22.31 17.18 11.46
N GLN A 611 23.58 17.55 11.30
CA GLN A 611 24.43 16.99 10.25
C GLN A 611 24.92 15.58 10.64
N PRO A 612 25.15 14.69 9.65
CA PRO A 612 25.66 13.36 9.92
C PRO A 612 27.12 13.42 10.42
N ASP A 613 27.48 12.50 11.30
CA ASP A 613 28.87 12.24 11.72
C ASP A 613 29.16 10.74 11.57
N PRO A 614 29.70 10.32 10.41
CA PRO A 614 30.00 8.91 10.15
C PRO A 614 30.97 8.29 11.17
N GLY A 615 31.88 9.07 11.75
CA GLY A 615 32.85 8.57 12.74
C GLY A 615 32.20 8.16 14.07
N ARG A 616 31.04 8.76 14.38
CA ARG A 616 30.21 8.45 15.55
C ARG A 616 28.99 7.58 15.21
N GLU A 617 28.85 7.13 13.97
CA GLU A 617 27.68 6.42 13.47
C GLU A 617 26.39 7.24 13.67
N VAL A 618 26.48 8.56 13.47
CA VAL A 618 25.37 9.51 13.55
C VAL A 618 24.87 9.83 12.14
N SER A 619 23.56 9.71 11.96
CA SER A 619 22.86 10.05 10.71
C SER A 619 22.34 11.48 10.78
N ALA A 620 22.11 12.10 9.62
CA ALA A 620 21.40 13.37 9.57
C ALA A 620 20.01 13.20 10.18
N ALA A 621 19.59 14.14 11.02
CA ALA A 621 18.32 14.04 11.73
C ALA A 621 17.65 15.40 11.88
N ASP A 622 16.38 15.47 11.49
CA ASP A 622 15.53 16.64 11.58
C ASP A 622 14.49 16.39 12.68
N TRP A 623 14.41 17.30 13.65
CA TRP A 623 13.53 17.17 14.81
C TRP A 623 12.69 18.43 14.99
N ALA A 624 11.40 18.26 15.24
CA ALA A 624 10.54 19.33 15.73
C ALA A 624 10.28 19.15 17.22
N ILE A 625 10.60 20.17 18.01
CA ILE A 625 10.41 20.19 19.46
C ILE A 625 9.30 21.17 19.80
N LEU A 626 8.22 20.66 20.41
CA LEU A 626 7.04 21.44 20.73
C LEU A 626 6.79 21.49 22.24
N SER A 627 6.34 22.64 22.73
CA SER A 627 5.87 22.79 24.10
C SER A 627 4.94 24.00 24.25
N GLU A 628 4.39 24.16 25.45
CA GLU A 628 3.53 25.28 25.79
C GLU A 628 4.29 26.60 25.93
N GLU A 629 5.49 26.56 26.48
CA GLU A 629 6.34 27.73 26.70
C GLU A 629 7.51 27.78 25.71
N VAL A 630 8.19 28.91 25.60
CA VAL A 630 9.39 29.01 24.76
C VAL A 630 10.55 28.28 25.46
N MET A 631 11.15 27.32 24.76
CA MET A 631 12.31 26.56 25.25
C MET A 631 13.61 27.33 25.03
N HIS A 632 13.85 28.36 25.84
CA HIS A 632 14.99 29.27 25.69
C HIS A 632 16.36 28.56 25.63
N ASP A 633 16.51 27.42 26.29
CA ASP A 633 17.71 26.58 26.28
C ASP A 633 17.97 25.91 24.91
N LEU A 634 16.92 25.71 24.11
CA LEU A 634 16.99 25.06 22.80
C LEU A 634 17.00 26.05 21.62
N VAL A 635 16.58 27.30 21.83
CA VAL A 635 16.55 28.36 20.79
C VAL A 635 17.89 28.51 20.03
N PRO A 636 19.08 28.49 20.68
CA PRO A 636 20.35 28.63 19.96
C PRO A 636 20.66 27.52 18.95
N TYR A 637 19.96 26.38 19.04
CA TYR A 637 20.12 25.24 18.14
C TYR A 637 18.98 25.12 17.12
N SER A 638 18.01 26.04 17.19
CA SER A 638 16.88 26.04 16.28
C SER A 638 17.23 26.66 14.92
N HIS A 639 16.52 26.21 13.90
CA HIS A 639 16.67 26.63 12.52
C HIS A 639 15.33 27.15 11.99
N PRO A 640 15.34 28.08 11.01
CA PRO A 640 14.14 28.40 10.26
C PRO A 640 13.68 27.18 9.43
N PRO A 641 12.38 27.08 9.10
CA PRO A 641 11.88 26.01 8.24
C PRO A 641 12.59 26.00 6.88
N ALA A 642 12.82 24.80 6.34
CA ALA A 642 13.54 24.64 5.07
C ALA A 642 12.82 25.31 3.90
N MET A 643 11.49 25.30 3.90
CA MET A 643 10.66 26.02 2.94
C MET A 643 9.49 26.73 3.64
N ALA A 644 9.28 28.00 3.31
CA ALA A 644 8.13 28.77 3.77
C ALA A 644 6.86 28.37 3.00
N ARG A 645 6.32 27.18 3.27
CA ARG A 645 5.04 26.69 2.73
C ARG A 645 3.95 26.83 3.78
N LYS A 646 2.77 27.32 3.38
CA LYS A 646 1.59 27.28 4.24
C LYS A 646 0.74 26.07 3.88
N VAL A 647 0.54 25.18 4.86
CA VAL A 647 -0.32 24.01 4.72
C VAL A 647 -1.48 24.10 5.70
N ARG A 648 -2.61 23.49 5.34
CA ARG A 648 -3.73 23.33 6.27
C ARG A 648 -3.32 22.29 7.34
N PRO A 649 -3.59 22.53 8.64
CA PRO A 649 -3.35 21.53 9.67
C PRO A 649 -4.05 20.23 9.30
N TRP A 650 -3.31 19.13 9.35
CA TRP A 650 -3.88 17.81 9.12
C TRP A 650 -4.82 17.44 10.27
N THR A 651 -5.87 16.70 9.93
CA THR A 651 -6.89 16.19 10.86
C THR A 651 -7.13 14.73 10.54
N ASP A 652 -7.80 14.00 11.43
CA ASP A 652 -8.17 12.61 11.17
C ASP A 652 -9.01 12.43 9.90
N ASP A 653 -9.73 13.48 9.47
CA ASP A 653 -10.57 13.48 8.27
C ASP A 653 -9.89 14.11 7.04
N TYR A 654 -8.73 14.76 7.19
CA TYR A 654 -8.06 15.48 6.11
C TYR A 654 -6.53 15.45 6.24
N SER A 655 -5.87 14.97 5.20
CA SER A 655 -4.43 15.07 5.02
C SER A 655 -4.11 15.17 3.53
N ASN A 656 -3.05 15.89 3.19
CA ASN A 656 -2.61 16.07 1.82
C ASN A 656 -1.09 15.97 1.74
N LEU A 657 -0.60 14.80 1.32
CA LEU A 657 0.82 14.55 1.16
C LEU A 657 1.42 15.24 -0.07
N PHE A 658 0.60 15.58 -1.07
CA PHE A 658 1.09 16.25 -2.28
C PHE A 658 1.66 17.65 -1.99
N GLN A 659 1.09 18.37 -1.02
CA GLN A 659 1.57 19.71 -0.63
C GLN A 659 2.94 19.70 0.05
N VAL A 660 3.36 18.53 0.55
CA VAL A 660 4.57 18.37 1.36
C VAL A 660 5.61 17.49 0.66
N LEU A 661 5.41 17.14 -0.62
CA LEU A 661 6.48 16.52 -1.42
C LEU A 661 7.61 17.54 -1.64
N ARG A 662 8.86 17.08 -1.50
CA ARG A 662 10.07 17.89 -1.73
C ARG A 662 10.26 18.26 -3.19
#